data_AF-A0A7W1V1N5-F1
#
_entry.id   AF-A0A7W1V1N5-F1
#
_cell.length_a   1.000
_cell.length_b   1.000
_cell.length_c   1.000
_cell.angle_alpha   90.00
_cell.angle_beta   90.00
_cell.angle_gamma   90.00
#
_symmetry.space_group_name_H-M   'P 1'
#
loop_
_entity.id
_entity.type
_entity.pdbx_description
1 polymer ?
#
loop_
_entity_poly.entity_id
_entity_poly.type
_entity_poly.pdbx_seq_one_letter_code
_entity_poly.pdbx_strand_id
1 'polypeptide(L)'
;NYDNGSGSNIKIGNSVTSPTEQVYESNDWPLVIINTSLTTTGNKNDIKINLRVNDNTKPILFFENTDLLNGSNRSRFIDETKILNGAGWSKDLSFIFPNTGTGSAKDNVAYYINLNYFRQENNPSSPSTVLKNENDIDTIFGTLDMRFLGDSNYPFQHSVNSDLFFLKGQFPSLEKFSYVAESGAYYDSSRVAFYVQMGFPYKNSRRFYQNTGSSVNPGINLNGNFNKMSFLTKDIGITKIHIQEVIAPSTYQKVGILDIFSYNGFPASEENVFLLGLNQTEFATLKNVTGLSDKHPRYIVFEDVSVPPFLDKDGRLFRKYRLKVQGLDSNGDSDIKTPPSDVVVYTTRGFVFASKDFAQAETAVNPSYNRNYEEKIGYDNIESVSGKKYEDFFIEKDNSMKTLVDNFASALNNINASSADAFADIKTLVETSAKNIFDQAVSFVQASNNANPDDRPLYWARTKMLVALKQHPYFTGEYDIYSIINRNSNLDLMVKLFEEKSRNYTEVDFSSHPTLKKILITGFDPFFLNKKTQGHNILQSNPSGATALALHGKILKDTGNNDYALIQVMVIPVRYSDFDGNRSSSSGFGNGIIENYIDSFISDSAKRVDMIVTISQSGPENFNIDRFATINRRGTIDNLGATRQKQSNSVNLINENEFKWIQTTLPKAMVPEYPVNPNDPNPNGNSHWIIYAQNYQLLDDVYAFGDKFNSQTDLLENTI
;
A
#
# COMPACT_ATOMS: atom_id res chain seq x y z
N ASN A 1 -39.49 2.82 1.03
CA ASN A 1 -40.85 3.34 1.31
C ASN A 1 -40.96 3.69 2.77
N TYR A 2 -41.25 4.95 3.09
CA TYR A 2 -41.78 5.30 4.41
C TYR A 2 -43.29 5.26 4.29
N ASP A 3 -43.87 4.06 4.37
CA ASP A 3 -45.29 3.98 4.65
C ASP A 3 -45.45 4.29 6.15
N ASN A 4 -46.03 5.45 6.45
CA ASN A 4 -46.31 5.90 7.80
C ASN A 4 -47.78 5.61 8.20
N GLY A 5 -48.46 4.71 7.49
CA GLY A 5 -49.87 4.42 7.67
C GLY A 5 -50.81 5.39 6.94
N SER A 6 -50.27 6.33 6.14
CA SER A 6 -51.03 7.22 5.25
C SER A 6 -50.71 7.01 3.76
N GLY A 7 -49.99 5.92 3.44
CA GLY A 7 -49.51 5.62 2.10
C GLY A 7 -48.10 6.15 1.84
N SER A 8 -47.44 5.57 0.84
CA SER A 8 -46.15 6.05 0.37
C SER A 8 -46.30 7.43 -0.27
N ASN A 9 -45.74 8.49 0.33
CA ASN A 9 -45.97 9.88 -0.10
C ASN A 9 -44.71 10.59 -0.63
N ILE A 10 -44.87 11.37 -1.69
CA ILE A 10 -43.86 12.26 -2.27
C ILE A 10 -44.49 13.64 -2.54
N LYS A 11 -43.74 14.74 -2.39
CA LYS A 11 -44.25 16.05 -2.84
C LYS A 11 -43.83 16.31 -4.27
N ILE A 12 -44.76 16.76 -5.10
CA ILE A 12 -44.51 17.06 -6.51
C ILE A 12 -45.06 18.43 -6.88
N GLY A 13 -44.24 19.22 -7.57
CA GLY A 13 -44.59 20.51 -8.15
C GLY A 13 -43.72 20.80 -9.38
N ASN A 14 -43.62 22.07 -9.77
CA ASN A 14 -42.73 22.53 -10.84
C ASN A 14 -42.32 24.00 -10.62
N SER A 15 -41.81 24.68 -11.65
CA SER A 15 -41.43 26.09 -11.57
C SER A 15 -42.61 27.03 -11.30
N VAL A 16 -43.84 26.61 -11.63
CA VAL A 16 -45.07 27.39 -11.50
C VAL A 16 -45.91 26.95 -10.28
N THR A 17 -45.90 25.66 -9.94
CA THR A 17 -46.67 25.09 -8.83
C THR A 17 -45.77 24.66 -7.69
N SER A 18 -46.10 25.08 -6.47
CA SER A 18 -45.42 24.62 -5.26
C SER A 18 -45.63 23.11 -5.06
N PRO A 19 -44.62 22.36 -4.59
CA PRO A 19 -44.76 20.93 -4.36
C PRO A 19 -45.85 20.57 -3.35
N THR A 20 -46.78 19.68 -3.75
CA THR A 20 -47.86 19.17 -2.89
C THR A 20 -47.74 17.66 -2.72
N GLU A 21 -48.16 17.15 -1.56
CA GLU A 21 -48.07 15.73 -1.21
C GLU A 21 -49.00 14.88 -2.07
N GLN A 22 -48.45 13.79 -2.61
CA GLN A 22 -49.15 12.81 -3.45
C GLN A 22 -48.79 11.41 -2.98
N VAL A 23 -49.79 10.53 -2.93
CA VAL A 23 -49.61 9.09 -2.69
C VAL A 23 -49.09 8.46 -3.98
N TYR A 24 -48.07 7.61 -3.89
CA TYR A 24 -47.46 6.94 -5.03
C TYR A 24 -47.69 5.43 -4.98
N GLU A 25 -48.93 4.98 -5.16
CA GLU A 25 -49.26 3.56 -5.23
C GLU A 25 -50.31 3.33 -6.34
N SER A 26 -49.90 3.53 -7.60
CA SER A 26 -50.76 3.30 -8.75
C SER A 26 -50.67 1.84 -9.22
N ASN A 27 -51.83 1.17 -9.32
CA ASN A 27 -51.93 -0.25 -9.74
C ASN A 27 -51.13 -1.22 -8.86
N ASP A 28 -51.06 -0.99 -7.55
CA ASP A 28 -50.29 -1.79 -6.58
C ASP A 28 -48.76 -1.72 -6.76
N TRP A 29 -48.26 -0.77 -7.56
CA TRP A 29 -46.83 -0.48 -7.70
C TRP A 29 -46.50 0.89 -7.09
N PRO A 30 -45.32 1.07 -6.48
CA PRO A 30 -44.87 2.35 -5.94
C PRO A 30 -44.49 3.35 -7.05
N LEU A 31 -45.47 3.76 -7.86
CA LEU A 31 -45.31 4.57 -9.05
C LEU A 31 -46.18 5.82 -8.97
N VAL A 32 -45.60 6.99 -9.30
CA VAL A 32 -46.37 8.20 -9.59
C VAL A 32 -46.51 8.38 -11.09
N ILE A 33 -47.74 8.58 -11.55
CA ILE A 33 -48.04 8.94 -12.94
C ILE A 33 -48.65 10.34 -12.95
N ILE A 34 -48.01 11.28 -13.64
CA ILE A 34 -48.49 12.66 -13.81
C ILE A 34 -49.03 12.79 -15.24
N ASN A 35 -50.35 12.76 -15.39
CA ASN A 35 -51.02 12.85 -16.70
C ASN A 35 -51.39 14.28 -17.13
N THR A 36 -50.99 15.28 -16.35
CA THR A 36 -51.28 16.68 -16.64
C THR A 36 -50.31 17.21 -17.70
N SER A 37 -50.84 17.70 -18.82
CA SER A 37 -50.04 18.38 -19.84
C SER A 37 -49.49 19.71 -19.29
N LEU A 38 -48.20 19.97 -19.54
CA LEU A 38 -47.53 21.20 -19.14
C LEU A 38 -47.08 21.96 -20.39
N THR A 39 -47.86 22.95 -20.83
CA THR A 39 -47.47 23.81 -21.96
C THR A 39 -46.50 24.89 -21.50
N THR A 40 -45.33 24.98 -22.13
CA THR A 40 -44.36 26.05 -21.85
C THR A 40 -43.84 26.70 -23.13
N THR A 41 -43.21 27.87 -22.99
CA THR A 41 -42.52 28.56 -24.10
C THR A 41 -41.09 28.05 -24.33
N GLY A 42 -40.53 27.33 -23.35
CA GLY A 42 -39.15 26.85 -23.35
C GLY A 42 -38.96 25.49 -24.02
N ASN A 43 -37.72 25.17 -24.39
CA ASN A 43 -37.35 23.84 -24.91
C ASN A 43 -37.33 22.74 -23.84
N LYS A 44 -37.56 23.10 -22.57
CA LYS A 44 -37.48 22.21 -21.42
C LYS A 44 -38.61 22.54 -20.46
N ASN A 45 -39.09 21.51 -19.79
CA ASN A 45 -39.94 21.59 -18.62
C ASN A 45 -39.14 21.26 -17.36
N ASP A 46 -39.77 21.47 -16.21
CA ASP A 46 -39.20 21.09 -14.92
C ASP A 46 -40.23 20.38 -14.03
N ILE A 47 -39.70 19.55 -13.13
CA ILE A 47 -40.42 18.94 -12.03
C ILE A 47 -39.63 19.22 -10.76
N LYS A 48 -40.34 19.60 -9.69
CA LYS A 48 -39.79 19.72 -8.35
C LYS A 48 -40.31 18.58 -7.51
N ILE A 49 -39.42 17.91 -6.80
CA ILE A 49 -39.79 16.88 -5.84
C ILE A 49 -39.27 17.21 -4.44
N ASN A 50 -40.03 16.86 -3.41
CA ASN A 50 -39.48 16.68 -2.07
C ASN A 50 -39.64 15.24 -1.63
N LEU A 51 -38.54 14.65 -1.17
CA LEU A 51 -38.47 13.30 -0.63
C LEU A 51 -38.65 13.34 0.88
N ARG A 52 -39.22 12.27 1.46
CA ARG A 52 -39.23 12.07 2.91
C ARG A 52 -37.80 11.83 3.38
N VAL A 53 -37.30 12.71 4.27
CA VAL A 53 -35.97 12.57 4.88
C VAL A 53 -36.05 11.94 6.27
N ASN A 54 -37.05 12.31 7.08
CA ASN A 54 -37.33 11.75 8.41
C ASN A 54 -36.06 11.40 9.21
N ASP A 55 -35.77 10.10 9.40
CA ASP A 55 -34.63 9.57 10.16
C ASP A 55 -33.36 9.35 9.31
N ASN A 56 -33.39 9.60 7.99
CA ASN A 56 -32.18 9.61 7.16
C ASN A 56 -31.40 10.91 7.37
N THR A 57 -30.44 10.90 8.29
CA THR A 57 -29.64 12.08 8.67
C THR A 57 -28.51 12.40 7.68
N LYS A 58 -28.12 11.44 6.83
CA LYS A 58 -27.15 11.64 5.74
C LYS A 58 -27.65 11.03 4.44
N PRO A 59 -28.65 11.64 3.80
CA PRO A 59 -29.14 11.17 2.52
C PRO A 59 -28.14 11.48 1.40
N ILE A 60 -28.16 10.66 0.36
CA ILE A 60 -27.55 11.01 -0.93
C ILE A 60 -28.45 10.54 -2.07
N LEU A 61 -28.60 11.38 -3.08
CA LEU A 61 -29.36 11.07 -4.29
C LEU A 61 -28.39 10.84 -5.44
N PHE A 62 -28.63 9.77 -6.19
CA PHE A 62 -27.90 9.42 -7.40
C PHE A 62 -28.85 9.27 -8.60
N PHE A 63 -28.40 9.74 -9.76
CA PHE A 63 -29.06 9.50 -11.03
C PHE A 63 -28.02 9.52 -12.15
N GLU A 64 -28.20 8.63 -13.13
CA GLU A 64 -27.24 8.50 -14.22
C GLU A 64 -27.31 9.66 -15.20
N ASN A 65 -28.51 10.13 -15.54
CA ASN A 65 -28.66 11.18 -16.52
C ASN A 65 -28.44 12.57 -15.90
N THR A 66 -27.23 13.10 -16.02
CA THR A 66 -26.90 14.45 -15.54
C THR A 66 -27.70 15.56 -16.23
N ASP A 67 -28.23 15.32 -17.42
CA ASP A 67 -28.96 16.33 -18.20
C ASP A 67 -30.31 16.71 -17.59
N LEU A 68 -30.72 15.95 -16.57
CA LEU A 68 -31.82 16.30 -15.68
C LEU A 68 -31.54 17.56 -14.84
N LEU A 69 -30.28 18.01 -14.72
CA LEU A 69 -29.94 19.23 -14.00
C LEU A 69 -29.73 20.41 -14.95
N ASN A 70 -30.14 21.60 -14.50
CA ASN A 70 -29.88 22.84 -15.23
C ASN A 70 -28.45 23.35 -14.96
N GLY A 71 -27.84 24.08 -15.91
CA GLY A 71 -26.48 24.63 -15.80
C GLY A 71 -25.35 23.74 -16.34
N SER A 72 -24.11 24.21 -16.20
CA SER A 72 -22.88 23.61 -16.73
C SER A 72 -22.16 22.66 -15.76
N ASN A 73 -22.33 22.82 -14.44
CA ASN A 73 -21.77 21.91 -13.43
C ASN A 73 -22.81 20.88 -12.98
N ARG A 74 -23.06 19.87 -13.82
CA ARG A 74 -24.04 18.81 -13.55
C ARG A 74 -23.36 17.65 -12.82
N SER A 75 -23.65 17.49 -11.53
CA SER A 75 -23.23 16.34 -10.72
C SER A 75 -24.27 15.23 -10.79
N ARG A 76 -23.83 13.96 -10.85
CA ARG A 76 -24.71 12.78 -10.69
C ARG A 76 -25.18 12.56 -9.26
N PHE A 77 -24.55 13.26 -8.32
CA PHE A 77 -24.78 13.15 -6.89
C PHE A 77 -25.30 14.47 -6.30
N ILE A 78 -26.33 14.36 -5.47
CA ILE A 78 -26.82 15.44 -4.61
C ILE A 78 -26.71 14.95 -3.17
N ASP A 79 -25.87 15.61 -2.37
CA ASP A 79 -25.56 15.20 -1.00
C ASP A 79 -26.54 15.79 0.04
N GLU A 80 -26.32 15.42 1.30
CA GLU A 80 -27.15 15.82 2.43
C GLU A 80 -27.27 17.34 2.60
N THR A 81 -26.25 18.10 2.21
CA THR A 81 -26.24 19.57 2.35
C THR A 81 -27.26 20.22 1.42
N LYS A 82 -27.50 19.59 0.26
CA LYS A 82 -28.44 20.02 -0.76
C LYS A 82 -29.81 19.38 -0.62
N ILE A 83 -29.92 18.23 0.07
CA ILE A 83 -31.18 17.54 0.31
C ILE A 83 -31.87 18.04 1.58
N LEU A 84 -31.15 18.15 2.70
CA LEU A 84 -31.78 18.38 4.00
C LEU A 84 -32.26 19.83 4.17
N ASN A 85 -33.45 19.98 4.77
CA ASN A 85 -34.08 21.27 5.08
C ASN A 85 -34.41 21.45 6.59
N GLY A 86 -33.88 20.59 7.46
CA GLY A 86 -34.19 20.62 8.90
C GLY A 86 -35.63 20.20 9.28
N ALA A 87 -36.41 19.69 8.33
CA ALA A 87 -37.78 19.19 8.53
C ALA A 87 -37.90 17.74 8.02
N GLY A 88 -39.08 17.12 8.12
CA GLY A 88 -39.33 15.75 7.62
C GLY A 88 -39.30 15.58 6.08
N TRP A 89 -39.16 16.69 5.34
CA TRP A 89 -39.08 16.72 3.88
C TRP A 89 -37.76 17.33 3.41
N SER A 90 -37.26 16.88 2.26
CA SER A 90 -36.11 17.50 1.60
C SER A 90 -36.41 18.94 1.15
N LYS A 91 -35.36 19.69 0.81
CA LYS A 91 -35.44 20.88 -0.04
C LYS A 91 -36.07 20.54 -1.40
N ASP A 92 -36.45 21.56 -2.15
CA ASP A 92 -36.95 21.39 -3.51
C ASP A 92 -35.83 20.86 -4.41
N LEU A 93 -36.01 19.63 -4.90
CA LEU A 93 -35.10 19.00 -5.85
C LEU A 93 -35.70 19.16 -7.24
N SER A 94 -35.09 20.05 -8.04
CA SER A 94 -35.58 20.38 -9.38
C SER A 94 -34.87 19.56 -10.45
N PHE A 95 -35.65 18.92 -11.33
CA PHE A 95 -35.17 18.19 -12.50
C PHE A 95 -35.83 18.72 -13.76
N ILE A 96 -35.10 18.69 -14.87
CA ILE A 96 -35.56 19.19 -16.18
C ILE A 96 -35.67 18.06 -17.20
N PHE A 97 -36.61 18.19 -18.12
CA PHE A 97 -36.84 17.23 -19.21
C PHE A 97 -37.31 17.97 -20.47
N PRO A 98 -37.14 17.39 -21.68
CA PRO A 98 -37.33 18.11 -22.93
C PRO A 98 -38.81 18.35 -23.27
N ASN A 99 -39.05 19.46 -23.98
CA ASN A 99 -40.28 19.72 -24.72
C ASN A 99 -40.04 19.58 -26.23
N THR A 100 -41.10 19.43 -27.01
CA THR A 100 -41.08 19.34 -28.49
C THR A 100 -42.04 20.35 -29.13
N GLY A 101 -41.85 20.63 -30.42
CA GLY A 101 -42.66 21.57 -31.21
C GLY A 101 -41.99 22.93 -31.51
N THR A 102 -42.69 23.76 -32.28
CA THR A 102 -42.23 25.08 -32.75
C THR A 102 -43.13 26.22 -32.24
N GLY A 103 -42.58 27.41 -32.03
CA GLY A 103 -43.33 28.57 -31.54
C GLY A 103 -43.33 28.70 -30.01
N SER A 104 -44.30 29.43 -29.46
CA SER A 104 -44.43 29.76 -28.03
C SER A 104 -45.20 28.73 -27.21
N ALA A 105 -45.81 27.72 -27.84
CA ALA A 105 -46.46 26.61 -27.17
C ALA A 105 -45.72 25.32 -27.55
N LYS A 106 -44.98 24.75 -26.61
CA LYS A 106 -44.25 23.49 -26.78
C LYS A 106 -44.80 22.45 -25.82
N ASP A 107 -45.03 21.25 -26.34
CA ASP A 107 -45.58 20.13 -25.59
C ASP A 107 -44.47 19.38 -24.87
N ASN A 108 -44.76 18.87 -23.67
CA ASN A 108 -43.80 18.03 -22.95
C ASN A 108 -43.63 16.67 -23.63
N VAL A 109 -42.39 16.17 -23.67
CA VAL A 109 -42.11 14.80 -24.11
C VAL A 109 -42.31 13.86 -22.94
N ALA A 110 -42.95 12.71 -23.16
CA ALA A 110 -43.01 11.66 -22.15
C ALA A 110 -41.59 11.26 -21.74
N TYR A 111 -41.30 11.34 -20.44
CA TYR A 111 -39.94 11.20 -19.93
C TYR A 111 -39.93 10.32 -18.68
N TYR A 112 -38.89 9.50 -18.56
CA TYR A 112 -38.67 8.63 -17.41
C TYR A 112 -37.47 9.15 -16.61
N ILE A 113 -37.69 9.40 -15.32
CA ILE A 113 -36.66 9.88 -14.39
C ILE A 113 -36.47 8.82 -13.32
N ASN A 114 -35.30 8.17 -13.30
CA ASN A 114 -34.92 7.24 -12.25
C ASN A 114 -33.99 7.92 -11.23
N LEU A 115 -34.38 7.93 -9.97
CA LEU A 115 -33.63 8.54 -8.87
C LEU A 115 -33.39 7.50 -7.79
N ASN A 116 -32.12 7.27 -7.45
CA ASN A 116 -31.74 6.36 -6.38
C ASN A 116 -31.45 7.16 -5.12
N TYR A 117 -32.23 6.93 -4.06
CA TYR A 117 -32.12 7.64 -2.80
C TYR A 117 -31.55 6.71 -1.72
N PHE A 118 -30.34 7.01 -1.26
CA PHE A 118 -29.60 6.17 -0.35
C PHE A 118 -29.44 6.79 1.04
N ARG A 119 -29.24 5.92 2.04
CA ARG A 119 -28.74 6.28 3.37
C ARG A 119 -27.24 6.11 3.36
N GLN A 120 -26.49 7.15 3.75
CA GLN A 120 -25.04 7.03 3.90
C GLN A 120 -24.64 6.49 5.26
N GLU A 121 -25.50 6.59 6.29
CA GLU A 121 -25.21 6.17 7.66
C GLU A 121 -26.39 5.43 8.28
N ASN A 122 -26.10 4.41 9.08
CA ASN A 122 -27.09 3.79 9.94
C ASN A 122 -27.59 4.81 10.98
N ASN A 123 -28.89 4.84 11.22
CA ASN A 123 -29.47 5.59 12.32
C ASN A 123 -30.05 4.58 13.32
N PRO A 124 -29.45 4.44 14.52
CA PRO A 124 -29.97 3.53 15.55
C PRO A 124 -31.41 3.83 16.00
N SER A 125 -31.92 5.02 15.70
CA SER A 125 -33.31 5.44 15.98
C SER A 125 -34.25 5.25 14.78
N SER A 126 -33.80 4.59 13.71
CA SER A 126 -34.66 4.24 12.58
C SER A 126 -35.83 3.34 13.01
N PRO A 127 -36.99 3.43 12.32
CA PRO A 127 -38.10 2.51 12.55
C PRO A 127 -37.67 1.04 12.42
N SER A 128 -38.37 0.15 13.13
CA SER A 128 -38.09 -1.30 13.10
C SER A 128 -38.13 -1.89 11.69
N THR A 129 -38.87 -1.30 10.75
CA THR A 129 -38.98 -1.71 9.34
C THR A 129 -37.75 -1.42 8.49
N VAL A 130 -36.74 -0.71 9.03
CA VAL A 130 -35.49 -0.39 8.33
C VAL A 130 -34.42 -1.43 8.65
N LEU A 131 -33.78 -1.99 7.62
CA LEU A 131 -32.66 -2.92 7.79
C LEU A 131 -31.50 -2.29 8.57
N LYS A 132 -30.81 -3.12 9.36
CA LYS A 132 -29.75 -2.68 10.27
C LYS A 132 -28.40 -2.84 9.57
N ASN A 133 -27.90 -1.74 8.99
CA ASN A 133 -26.60 -1.72 8.31
C ASN A 133 -25.53 -1.12 9.23
N GLU A 134 -25.21 -1.81 10.31
CA GLU A 134 -24.26 -1.34 11.33
C GLU A 134 -22.82 -1.32 10.81
N ASN A 135 -22.48 -2.23 9.88
CA ASN A 135 -21.21 -2.24 9.16
C ASN A 135 -21.40 -1.77 7.72
N ASP A 136 -20.39 -1.07 7.18
CA ASP A 136 -20.39 -0.58 5.79
C ASP A 136 -20.41 -1.71 4.73
N ILE A 137 -20.13 -2.96 5.14
CA ILE A 137 -20.15 -4.15 4.28
C ILE A 137 -21.44 -4.98 4.40
N ASP A 138 -22.36 -4.60 5.28
CA ASP A 138 -23.64 -5.28 5.38
C ASP A 138 -24.45 -5.02 4.09
N THR A 139 -25.10 -6.05 3.57
CA THR A 139 -25.95 -6.00 2.35
C THR A 139 -25.28 -5.76 1.00
N ILE A 140 -23.99 -5.41 0.96
CA ILE A 140 -23.32 -4.96 -0.28
C ILE A 140 -23.26 -6.04 -1.36
N PHE A 141 -23.26 -7.33 -0.98
CA PHE A 141 -23.19 -8.45 -1.91
C PHE A 141 -24.52 -8.79 -2.59
N GLY A 142 -25.52 -7.92 -2.47
CA GLY A 142 -26.84 -8.09 -3.07
C GLY A 142 -27.74 -9.05 -2.27
N THR A 143 -28.95 -9.26 -2.77
CA THR A 143 -29.92 -10.15 -2.11
C THR A 143 -29.61 -11.63 -2.33
N LEU A 144 -29.83 -12.46 -1.31
CA LEU A 144 -29.80 -13.92 -1.39
C LEU A 144 -30.93 -14.48 -2.28
N ASP A 145 -31.90 -13.65 -2.64
CA ASP A 145 -33.07 -13.99 -3.43
C ASP A 145 -32.93 -13.61 -4.91
N MET A 146 -31.72 -13.27 -5.37
CA MET A 146 -31.44 -13.04 -6.78
C MET A 146 -31.86 -14.25 -7.64
N ARG A 147 -32.45 -13.98 -8.81
CA ARG A 147 -32.93 -15.01 -9.71
C ARG A 147 -31.78 -15.95 -10.13
N PHE A 148 -32.03 -17.25 -10.03
CA PHE A 148 -31.07 -18.34 -10.33
C PHE A 148 -29.82 -18.42 -9.43
N LEU A 149 -29.70 -17.59 -8.39
CA LEU A 149 -28.50 -17.55 -7.55
C LEU A 149 -28.18 -18.92 -6.94
N GLY A 150 -27.00 -19.45 -7.29
CA GLY A 150 -26.49 -20.73 -6.84
C GLY A 150 -27.02 -21.95 -7.60
N ASP A 151 -27.91 -21.78 -8.59
CA ASP A 151 -28.39 -22.88 -9.43
C ASP A 151 -27.33 -23.27 -10.48
N SER A 152 -26.50 -24.25 -10.15
CA SER A 152 -25.44 -24.73 -11.03
C SER A 152 -25.91 -25.26 -12.40
N ASN A 153 -27.21 -25.54 -12.57
CA ASN A 153 -27.79 -25.95 -13.85
C ASN A 153 -28.16 -24.77 -14.76
N TYR A 154 -28.21 -23.55 -14.23
CA TYR A 154 -28.49 -22.37 -15.02
C TYR A 154 -27.31 -22.09 -15.98
N PRO A 155 -27.51 -22.05 -17.31
CA PRO A 155 -26.39 -22.06 -18.27
C PRO A 155 -25.38 -20.92 -18.12
N PHE A 156 -25.82 -19.73 -17.69
CA PHE A 156 -24.95 -18.57 -17.51
C PHE A 156 -24.19 -18.59 -16.19
N GLN A 157 -24.70 -19.32 -15.20
CA GLN A 157 -24.13 -19.45 -13.86
C GLN A 157 -23.72 -18.11 -13.22
N HIS A 158 -24.50 -17.08 -13.51
CA HIS A 158 -24.29 -15.69 -13.12
C HIS A 158 -25.65 -15.07 -12.79
N SER A 159 -25.69 -14.36 -11.68
CA SER A 159 -26.86 -13.60 -11.22
C SER A 159 -26.43 -12.17 -10.91
N VAL A 160 -27.26 -11.21 -11.29
CA VAL A 160 -27.02 -9.78 -11.07
C VAL A 160 -28.08 -9.23 -10.13
N ASN A 161 -27.66 -8.41 -9.17
CA ASN A 161 -28.58 -7.67 -8.32
C ASN A 161 -29.20 -6.53 -9.13
N SER A 162 -30.52 -6.43 -9.16
CA SER A 162 -31.20 -5.37 -9.93
C SER A 162 -30.96 -3.98 -9.36
N ASP A 163 -30.73 -3.91 -8.05
CA ASP A 163 -30.70 -2.66 -7.32
C ASP A 163 -29.26 -2.18 -7.16
N LEU A 164 -29.06 -0.88 -7.41
CA LEU A 164 -27.83 -0.20 -7.06
C LEU A 164 -27.80 0.08 -5.56
N PHE A 165 -26.61 0.20 -5.00
CA PHE A 165 -26.43 0.60 -3.61
C PHE A 165 -25.26 1.58 -3.49
N PHE A 166 -25.29 2.37 -2.43
CA PHE A 166 -24.23 3.30 -2.11
C PHE A 166 -23.26 2.65 -1.12
N LEU A 167 -22.01 2.53 -1.54
CA LEU A 167 -20.92 2.05 -0.70
C LEU A 167 -20.06 3.23 -0.25
N LYS A 168 -19.57 3.15 0.98
CA LYS A 168 -18.51 4.00 1.49
C LYS A 168 -17.54 3.18 2.34
N GLY A 169 -16.36 3.73 2.57
CA GLY A 169 -15.42 3.16 3.52
C GLY A 169 -14.21 4.05 3.73
N GLN A 170 -13.31 3.57 4.58
CA GLN A 170 -12.07 4.25 4.90
C GLN A 170 -10.94 3.22 5.06
N PHE A 171 -9.79 3.50 4.44
CA PHE A 171 -8.58 2.71 4.63
C PHE A 171 -7.96 3.00 6.01
N PRO A 172 -7.15 2.08 6.58
CA PRO A 172 -6.42 2.34 7.84
C PRO A 172 -5.53 3.59 7.81
N SER A 173 -5.05 3.98 6.63
CA SER A 173 -4.29 5.20 6.35
C SER A 173 -5.16 6.47 6.22
N LEU A 174 -6.45 6.36 6.56
CA LEU A 174 -7.46 7.41 6.66
C LEU A 174 -8.03 7.93 5.32
N GLU A 175 -7.60 7.43 4.17
CA GLU A 175 -8.19 7.76 2.88
C GLU A 175 -9.63 7.21 2.80
N LYS A 176 -10.57 8.07 2.42
CA LYS A 176 -12.00 7.74 2.32
C LYS A 176 -12.39 7.53 0.87
N PHE A 177 -13.31 6.59 0.66
CA PHE A 177 -13.93 6.36 -0.64
C PHE A 177 -15.44 6.26 -0.50
N SER A 178 -16.15 6.54 -1.58
CA SER A 178 -17.57 6.24 -1.70
C SER A 178 -18.03 6.28 -3.15
N TYR A 179 -19.03 5.47 -3.48
CA TYR A 179 -19.50 5.29 -4.85
C TYR A 179 -20.84 4.55 -4.89
N VAL A 180 -21.49 4.60 -6.04
CA VAL A 180 -22.63 3.70 -6.34
C VAL A 180 -22.11 2.47 -7.06
N ALA A 181 -22.55 1.31 -6.59
CA ALA A 181 -21.99 0.03 -6.94
C ALA A 181 -23.05 -0.89 -7.55
N GLU A 182 -22.55 -1.81 -8.37
CA GLU A 182 -23.28 -2.97 -8.86
C GLU A 182 -22.82 -4.21 -8.09
N SER A 183 -23.71 -5.17 -7.87
CA SER A 183 -23.35 -6.46 -7.27
C SER A 183 -24.00 -7.63 -8.00
N GLY A 184 -23.45 -8.80 -7.74
CA GLY A 184 -23.95 -10.04 -8.29
C GLY A 184 -23.13 -11.21 -7.78
N ALA A 185 -23.32 -12.37 -8.39
CA ALA A 185 -22.52 -13.55 -8.10
C ALA A 185 -22.34 -14.43 -9.32
N TYR A 186 -21.13 -14.97 -9.45
CA TYR A 186 -20.79 -16.06 -10.34
C TYR A 186 -20.74 -17.35 -9.52
N TYR A 187 -21.13 -18.49 -10.07
CA TYR A 187 -21.18 -19.75 -9.32
C TYR A 187 -20.90 -20.96 -10.21
N ASP A 188 -20.51 -22.08 -9.61
CA ASP A 188 -20.45 -23.37 -10.25
C ASP A 188 -21.09 -24.45 -9.35
N SER A 189 -20.87 -25.73 -9.64
CA SER A 189 -21.45 -26.83 -8.85
C SER A 189 -20.93 -26.92 -7.42
N SER A 190 -19.82 -26.25 -7.08
CA SER A 190 -19.20 -26.34 -5.74
C SER A 190 -19.02 -24.99 -5.04
N ARG A 191 -19.00 -23.87 -5.78
CA ARG A 191 -18.66 -22.54 -5.25
C ARG A 191 -19.62 -21.45 -5.72
N VAL A 192 -19.72 -20.39 -4.91
CA VAL A 192 -20.39 -19.13 -5.22
C VAL A 192 -19.43 -17.99 -4.88
N ALA A 193 -19.17 -17.11 -5.86
CA ALA A 193 -18.34 -15.93 -5.72
C ALA A 193 -19.21 -14.68 -5.96
N PHE A 194 -19.63 -14.07 -4.87
CA PHE A 194 -20.28 -12.76 -4.90
C PHE A 194 -19.25 -11.69 -5.21
N TYR A 195 -19.69 -10.65 -5.92
CA TYR A 195 -18.88 -9.49 -6.22
C TYR A 195 -19.66 -8.20 -5.99
N VAL A 196 -18.90 -7.15 -5.70
CA VAL A 196 -19.30 -5.75 -5.81
C VAL A 196 -18.30 -5.07 -6.73
N GLN A 197 -18.80 -4.27 -7.67
CA GLN A 197 -17.97 -3.48 -8.58
C GLN A 197 -18.43 -2.02 -8.56
N MET A 198 -17.46 -1.10 -8.56
CA MET A 198 -17.72 0.33 -8.65
C MET A 198 -18.33 0.68 -10.02
N GLY A 199 -19.56 1.18 -10.01
CA GLY A 199 -20.19 1.74 -11.20
C GLY A 199 -19.91 3.24 -11.34
N PHE A 200 -20.25 4.02 -10.31
CA PHE A 200 -20.19 5.48 -10.36
C PHE A 200 -19.43 6.07 -9.16
N PRO A 201 -18.19 6.57 -9.34
CA PRO A 201 -17.40 7.12 -8.24
C PRO A 201 -17.98 8.43 -7.71
N TYR A 202 -17.99 8.58 -6.38
CA TYR A 202 -18.29 9.86 -5.71
C TYR A 202 -17.06 10.43 -4.99
N LYS A 203 -16.32 9.59 -4.24
CA LYS A 203 -15.02 9.90 -3.62
C LYS A 203 -14.05 8.74 -3.89
N ASN A 204 -12.82 9.06 -4.30
CA ASN A 204 -11.79 8.07 -4.64
C ASN A 204 -10.64 8.12 -3.63
N SER A 205 -10.16 6.96 -3.20
CA SER A 205 -9.07 6.82 -2.23
C SER A 205 -7.69 7.21 -2.78
N ARG A 206 -7.55 7.26 -4.11
CA ARG A 206 -6.30 7.36 -4.88
C ARG A 206 -5.34 6.18 -4.66
N ARG A 207 -5.85 5.07 -4.15
CA ARG A 207 -5.14 3.79 -4.11
C ARG A 207 -5.53 2.96 -5.30
N PHE A 208 -4.56 2.29 -5.90
CA PHE A 208 -4.77 1.52 -7.12
C PHE A 208 -4.10 0.16 -6.99
N TYR A 209 -4.81 -0.87 -7.42
CA TYR A 209 -4.19 -2.14 -7.75
C TYR A 209 -3.22 -1.94 -8.92
N GLN A 210 -2.24 -2.81 -8.98
CA GLN A 210 -1.34 -2.89 -10.12
C GLN A 210 -2.10 -3.39 -11.35
N ASN A 211 -1.85 -2.77 -12.51
CA ASN A 211 -2.29 -3.28 -13.80
C ASN A 211 -1.18 -4.15 -14.40
N THR A 212 -1.51 -5.40 -14.68
CA THR A 212 -0.59 -6.43 -15.17
C THR A 212 -0.84 -6.77 -16.64
N GLY A 213 -1.85 -6.15 -17.26
CA GLY A 213 -2.36 -6.52 -18.58
C GLY A 213 -3.06 -7.88 -18.60
N SER A 214 -3.66 -8.24 -19.73
CA SER A 214 -4.51 -9.43 -19.88
C SER A 214 -3.75 -10.78 -19.91
N SER A 215 -2.43 -10.80 -19.74
CA SER A 215 -1.59 -11.97 -20.07
C SER A 215 -1.20 -12.84 -18.87
N VAL A 216 -1.48 -12.44 -17.61
CA VAL A 216 -0.88 -13.12 -16.43
C VAL A 216 -1.81 -13.22 -15.20
N ASN A 217 -3.13 -13.08 -15.34
CA ASN A 217 -4.01 -13.07 -14.15
C ASN A 217 -4.81 -14.39 -14.01
N PRO A 218 -4.42 -15.28 -13.09
CA PRO A 218 -5.31 -16.35 -12.66
C PRO A 218 -6.29 -15.69 -11.71
N GLY A 219 -7.44 -15.28 -12.22
CA GLY A 219 -8.52 -14.81 -11.38
C GLY A 219 -9.20 -15.95 -10.63
N ILE A 220 -10.41 -15.72 -10.16
CA ILE A 220 -11.23 -16.77 -9.53
C ILE A 220 -11.55 -17.82 -10.59
N ASN A 221 -11.19 -19.08 -10.31
CA ASN A 221 -11.21 -20.16 -11.29
C ASN A 221 -12.51 -20.98 -11.22
N LEU A 222 -13.68 -20.33 -11.35
CA LEU A 222 -14.98 -21.01 -11.42
C LEU A 222 -15.14 -21.83 -12.72
N ASN A 223 -15.81 -22.97 -12.65
CA ASN A 223 -16.07 -23.83 -13.82
C ASN A 223 -17.14 -23.24 -14.74
N GLY A 224 -17.09 -23.52 -16.05
CA GLY A 224 -18.11 -23.08 -17.02
C GLY A 224 -17.66 -21.90 -17.91
N ASN A 225 -18.14 -21.88 -19.15
CA ASN A 225 -17.66 -20.94 -20.18
C ASN A 225 -17.92 -19.48 -19.82
N PHE A 226 -19.08 -19.16 -19.24
CA PHE A 226 -19.43 -17.80 -18.83
C PHE A 226 -18.58 -17.31 -17.66
N ASN A 227 -18.32 -18.20 -16.69
CA ASN A 227 -17.39 -17.92 -15.61
C ASN A 227 -15.99 -17.58 -16.13
N LYS A 228 -15.46 -18.34 -17.10
CA LYS A 228 -14.17 -18.02 -17.74
C LYS A 228 -14.16 -16.69 -18.50
N MET A 229 -15.34 -16.16 -18.85
CA MET A 229 -15.47 -14.88 -19.51
C MET A 229 -15.62 -13.69 -18.55
N SER A 230 -15.90 -13.97 -17.27
CA SER A 230 -16.10 -12.95 -16.24
C SER A 230 -14.85 -12.12 -15.96
N PHE A 231 -15.06 -10.90 -15.47
CA PHE A 231 -13.97 -10.07 -14.96
C PHE A 231 -13.26 -10.71 -13.76
N LEU A 232 -13.97 -11.53 -12.98
CA LEU A 232 -13.38 -12.27 -11.86
C LEU A 232 -12.27 -13.21 -12.30
N THR A 233 -12.36 -13.77 -13.51
CA THR A 233 -11.33 -14.64 -14.08
C THR A 233 -10.30 -13.87 -14.90
N LYS A 234 -10.71 -12.85 -15.66
CA LYS A 234 -9.85 -12.17 -16.64
C LYS A 234 -9.09 -10.96 -16.10
N ASP A 235 -9.73 -10.20 -15.23
CA ASP A 235 -9.26 -8.87 -14.86
C ASP A 235 -8.64 -8.84 -13.47
N ILE A 236 -8.90 -9.84 -12.63
CA ILE A 236 -8.39 -9.93 -11.26
C ILE A 236 -7.24 -10.93 -11.18
N GLY A 237 -6.14 -10.57 -10.50
CA GLY A 237 -5.13 -11.51 -10.05
C GLY A 237 -5.29 -11.82 -8.56
N ILE A 238 -5.54 -13.09 -8.22
CA ILE A 238 -5.67 -13.55 -6.83
C ILE A 238 -4.37 -14.15 -6.30
N THR A 239 -4.05 -13.86 -5.04
CA THR A 239 -2.96 -14.49 -4.28
C THR A 239 -3.54 -15.26 -3.10
N LYS A 240 -2.83 -16.30 -2.65
CA LYS A 240 -3.20 -17.07 -1.46
C LYS A 240 -2.21 -16.79 -0.34
N ILE A 241 -2.73 -16.14 0.68
CA ILE A 241 -2.06 -15.79 1.91
C ILE A 241 -2.40 -16.84 2.97
N HIS A 242 -1.51 -17.06 3.93
CA HIS A 242 -1.81 -17.91 5.08
C HIS A 242 -1.78 -17.12 6.38
N ILE A 243 -2.72 -17.46 7.27
CA ILE A 243 -2.73 -17.02 8.68
C ILE A 243 -2.67 -18.24 9.61
N GLN A 244 -2.24 -18.02 10.85
CA GLN A 244 -2.27 -19.00 11.95
C GLN A 244 -3.40 -18.67 12.92
N GLU A 245 -4.59 -19.18 12.63
CA GLU A 245 -5.76 -18.97 13.49
C GLU A 245 -5.62 -19.73 14.81
N VAL A 246 -5.94 -19.08 15.92
CA VAL A 246 -6.05 -19.73 17.23
C VAL A 246 -7.39 -20.48 17.31
N ILE A 247 -7.33 -21.81 17.41
CA ILE A 247 -8.53 -22.65 17.56
C ILE A 247 -8.74 -23.14 19.00
N ALA A 248 -7.67 -23.18 19.80
CA ALA A 248 -7.70 -23.36 21.24
C ALA A 248 -6.44 -22.73 21.85
N PRO A 249 -6.35 -22.52 23.18
CA PRO A 249 -5.12 -22.03 23.81
C PRO A 249 -3.90 -22.86 23.37
N SER A 250 -2.89 -22.20 22.82
CA SER A 250 -1.68 -22.82 22.27
C SER A 250 -1.89 -23.80 21.08
N THR A 251 -3.10 -23.86 20.52
CA THR A 251 -3.43 -24.69 19.36
C THR A 251 -3.80 -23.81 18.19
N TYR A 252 -3.07 -23.95 17.09
CA TYR A 252 -3.18 -23.10 15.91
C TYR A 252 -3.51 -23.91 14.67
N GLN A 253 -4.23 -23.29 13.74
CA GLN A 253 -4.58 -23.86 12.46
C GLN A 253 -4.18 -22.90 11.34
N LYS A 254 -3.44 -23.43 10.37
CA LYS A 254 -3.16 -22.70 9.12
C LYS A 254 -4.44 -22.55 8.31
N VAL A 255 -4.81 -21.32 7.99
CA VAL A 255 -5.98 -20.98 7.16
C VAL A 255 -5.51 -20.19 5.95
N GLY A 256 -5.92 -20.61 4.76
CA GLY A 256 -5.68 -19.86 3.52
C GLY A 256 -6.70 -18.74 3.37
N ILE A 257 -6.23 -17.53 3.09
CA ILE A 257 -7.03 -16.34 2.77
C ILE A 257 -6.70 -15.90 1.35
N LEU A 258 -7.71 -15.45 0.62
CA LEU A 258 -7.52 -14.86 -0.70
C LEU A 258 -7.36 -13.34 -0.59
N ASP A 259 -6.52 -12.78 -1.44
CA ASP A 259 -6.38 -11.33 -1.62
C ASP A 259 -6.17 -11.01 -3.11
N ILE A 260 -6.40 -9.77 -3.49
CA ILE A 260 -6.15 -9.29 -4.85
C ILE A 260 -4.77 -8.64 -4.88
N PHE A 261 -3.90 -9.13 -5.75
CA PHE A 261 -2.58 -8.51 -5.99
C PHE A 261 -2.58 -7.60 -7.23
N SER A 262 -3.50 -7.81 -8.18
CA SER A 262 -3.61 -7.01 -9.39
C SER A 262 -5.05 -6.91 -9.90
N TYR A 263 -5.35 -5.82 -10.60
CA TYR A 263 -6.64 -5.60 -11.22
C TYR A 263 -6.50 -4.74 -12.48
N ASN A 264 -7.02 -5.25 -13.59
CA ASN A 264 -6.93 -4.63 -14.92
C ASN A 264 -8.19 -3.85 -15.31
N GLY A 265 -9.24 -3.89 -14.48
CA GLY A 265 -10.46 -3.13 -14.72
C GLY A 265 -10.29 -1.63 -14.50
N PHE A 266 -11.28 -0.86 -14.94
CA PHE A 266 -11.30 0.59 -14.81
C PHE A 266 -12.48 1.06 -13.95
N PRO A 267 -12.28 1.95 -12.96
CA PRO A 267 -10.98 2.42 -12.47
C PRO A 267 -10.22 1.32 -11.73
N ALA A 268 -8.88 1.27 -11.81
CA ALA A 268 -8.07 0.26 -11.13
C ALA A 268 -7.95 0.48 -9.60
N SER A 269 -8.86 1.24 -9.00
CA SER A 269 -8.79 1.61 -7.58
C SER A 269 -8.96 0.38 -6.68
N GLU A 270 -8.24 0.34 -5.55
CA GLU A 270 -8.27 -0.81 -4.64
C GLU A 270 -9.69 -1.09 -4.12
N GLU A 271 -10.46 -0.04 -3.88
CA GLU A 271 -11.85 -0.12 -3.43
C GLU A 271 -12.84 -0.51 -4.55
N ASN A 272 -12.42 -0.71 -5.80
CA ASN A 272 -13.38 -1.00 -6.89
C ASN A 272 -14.08 -2.34 -6.68
N VAL A 273 -13.34 -3.37 -6.25
CA VAL A 273 -13.85 -4.74 -6.21
C VAL A 273 -13.90 -5.25 -4.78
N PHE A 274 -15.10 -5.67 -4.34
CA PHE A 274 -15.25 -6.52 -3.17
C PHE A 274 -15.66 -7.91 -3.61
N LEU A 275 -15.15 -8.94 -2.94
CA LEU A 275 -15.45 -10.34 -3.24
C LEU A 275 -15.89 -11.07 -1.98
N LEU A 276 -16.89 -11.93 -2.10
CA LEU A 276 -17.26 -12.89 -1.08
C LEU A 276 -17.34 -14.29 -1.70
N GLY A 277 -16.39 -15.15 -1.35
CA GLY A 277 -16.31 -16.54 -1.81
C GLY A 277 -16.82 -17.53 -0.77
N LEU A 278 -17.80 -18.34 -1.15
CA LEU A 278 -18.39 -19.41 -0.33
C LEU A 278 -18.47 -20.71 -1.13
N ASN A 279 -18.41 -21.85 -0.45
CA ASN A 279 -18.82 -23.11 -1.08
C ASN A 279 -20.37 -23.19 -1.16
N GLN A 280 -20.90 -24.07 -2.00
CA GLN A 280 -22.35 -24.21 -2.19
C GLN A 280 -23.11 -24.69 -0.93
N THR A 281 -22.46 -25.43 -0.04
CA THR A 281 -23.07 -25.88 1.22
C THR A 281 -23.22 -24.71 2.20
N GLU A 282 -22.17 -23.91 2.37
CA GLU A 282 -22.17 -22.68 3.16
C GLU A 282 -23.19 -21.67 2.64
N PHE A 283 -23.25 -21.49 1.31
CA PHE A 283 -24.26 -20.65 0.68
C PHE A 283 -25.69 -21.17 0.93
N ALA A 284 -25.92 -22.48 0.79
CA ALA A 284 -27.23 -23.08 1.07
C ALA A 284 -27.65 -22.89 2.54
N THR A 285 -26.71 -22.97 3.49
CA THR A 285 -26.96 -22.68 4.91
C THR A 285 -27.50 -21.25 5.12
N LEU A 286 -26.93 -20.25 4.43
CA LEU A 286 -27.44 -18.87 4.49
C LEU A 286 -28.78 -18.73 3.77
N LYS A 287 -28.93 -19.31 2.58
CA LYS A 287 -30.16 -19.21 1.77
C LYS A 287 -31.39 -19.83 2.45
N ASN A 288 -31.19 -20.86 3.27
CA ASN A 288 -32.26 -21.61 3.93
C ASN A 288 -32.58 -21.14 5.35
N VAL A 289 -32.08 -19.96 5.76
CA VAL A 289 -32.44 -19.36 7.04
C VAL A 289 -33.95 -19.10 7.12
N THR A 290 -34.57 -19.55 8.21
CA THR A 290 -36.02 -19.45 8.46
C THR A 290 -36.37 -18.26 9.37
N GLY A 291 -37.64 -17.86 9.36
CA GLY A 291 -38.16 -16.81 10.26
C GLY A 291 -38.01 -15.39 9.71
N LEU A 292 -37.63 -15.27 8.44
CA LEU A 292 -37.76 -14.06 7.62
C LEU A 292 -38.83 -14.30 6.56
N SER A 293 -39.51 -13.25 6.14
CA SER A 293 -40.52 -13.26 5.09
C SER A 293 -39.88 -13.52 3.73
N ASP A 294 -40.52 -14.35 2.92
CA ASP A 294 -40.16 -14.61 1.52
C ASP A 294 -40.63 -13.51 0.55
N LYS A 295 -41.42 -12.56 1.05
CA LYS A 295 -41.92 -11.40 0.29
C LYS A 295 -40.92 -10.25 0.19
N HIS A 296 -39.84 -10.31 0.97
CA HIS A 296 -38.86 -9.24 1.06
C HIS A 296 -37.45 -9.78 0.82
N PRO A 297 -36.58 -9.02 0.13
CA PRO A 297 -35.20 -9.42 -0.08
C PRO A 297 -34.45 -9.67 1.23
N ARG A 298 -33.64 -10.73 1.25
CA ARG A 298 -32.78 -11.10 2.38
C ARG A 298 -31.32 -10.84 2.04
N TYR A 299 -30.55 -10.40 3.02
CA TYR A 299 -29.18 -9.94 2.81
C TYR A 299 -28.21 -10.57 3.79
N ILE A 300 -26.95 -10.73 3.37
CA ILE A 300 -25.86 -11.16 4.23
C ILE A 300 -25.44 -10.00 5.16
N VAL A 301 -25.21 -10.34 6.43
CA VAL A 301 -24.67 -9.44 7.47
C VAL A 301 -23.38 -10.04 8.02
N PHE A 302 -22.41 -9.18 8.29
CA PHE A 302 -21.10 -9.56 8.78
C PHE A 302 -20.99 -9.28 10.29
N GLU A 303 -20.98 -10.33 11.11
CA GLU A 303 -20.64 -10.22 12.53
C GLU A 303 -19.12 -10.34 12.70
N ASP A 304 -18.43 -9.25 13.07
CA ASP A 304 -17.00 -9.30 13.38
C ASP A 304 -16.78 -10.13 14.66
N VAL A 305 -16.14 -11.30 14.50
CA VAL A 305 -15.79 -12.21 15.59
C VAL A 305 -14.27 -12.22 15.84
N SER A 306 -13.56 -11.25 15.28
CA SER A 306 -12.12 -11.08 15.46
C SER A 306 -11.80 -10.54 16.85
N VAL A 307 -10.74 -11.06 17.47
CA VAL A 307 -10.28 -10.58 18.78
C VAL A 307 -9.17 -9.54 18.56
N PRO A 308 -9.30 -8.29 19.05
CA PRO A 308 -8.20 -7.33 19.05
C PRO A 308 -6.95 -7.92 19.71
N PRO A 309 -5.74 -7.73 19.13
CA PRO A 309 -5.36 -6.72 18.14
C PRO A 309 -5.56 -7.12 16.67
N PHE A 310 -6.34 -8.17 16.37
CA PHE A 310 -6.59 -8.66 15.01
C PHE A 310 -5.34 -9.25 14.35
N LEU A 311 -4.43 -9.79 15.17
CA LEU A 311 -3.20 -10.41 14.73
C LEU A 311 -3.31 -11.92 14.92
N ASP A 312 -2.77 -12.68 13.98
CA ASP A 312 -2.53 -14.10 14.17
C ASP A 312 -1.28 -14.34 15.04
N LYS A 313 -0.92 -15.61 15.27
CA LYS A 313 0.27 -15.98 16.06
C LYS A 313 1.55 -15.29 15.56
N ASP A 314 1.64 -15.08 14.26
CA ASP A 314 2.83 -14.58 13.58
C ASP A 314 2.82 -13.05 13.45
N GLY A 315 1.82 -12.36 14.03
CA GLY A 315 1.69 -10.91 13.96
C GLY A 315 1.05 -10.42 12.66
N ARG A 316 0.39 -11.31 11.91
CA ARG A 316 -0.28 -10.95 10.65
C ARG A 316 -1.68 -10.43 10.92
N LEU A 317 -1.98 -9.25 10.36
CA LEU A 317 -3.32 -8.67 10.46
C LEU A 317 -4.34 -9.47 9.65
N PHE A 318 -5.45 -9.83 10.28
CA PHE A 318 -6.61 -10.41 9.60
C PHE A 318 -7.90 -10.09 10.36
N ARG A 319 -9.03 -10.18 9.66
CA ARG A 319 -10.36 -10.19 10.28
C ARG A 319 -11.10 -11.49 9.94
N LYS A 320 -11.94 -11.90 10.87
CA LYS A 320 -12.79 -13.07 10.84
C LYS A 320 -14.23 -12.63 11.08
N TYR A 321 -15.12 -12.99 10.18
CA TYR A 321 -16.53 -12.66 10.26
C TYR A 321 -17.37 -13.92 10.29
N ARG A 322 -18.37 -13.96 11.18
CA ARG A 322 -19.48 -14.91 11.08
C ARG A 322 -20.58 -14.27 10.23
N LEU A 323 -21.05 -14.99 9.22
CA LEU A 323 -22.13 -14.52 8.36
C LEU A 323 -23.49 -14.82 8.98
N LYS A 324 -24.37 -13.82 8.97
CA LYS A 324 -25.78 -13.90 9.36
C LYS A 324 -26.66 -13.44 8.20
N VAL A 325 -27.98 -13.59 8.34
CA VAL A 325 -28.94 -13.15 7.33
C VAL A 325 -29.91 -12.17 7.95
N GLN A 326 -30.10 -11.02 7.32
CA GLN A 326 -31.13 -10.06 7.69
C GLN A 326 -32.23 -9.95 6.63
N GLY A 327 -33.41 -9.55 7.07
CA GLY A 327 -34.56 -9.29 6.22
C GLY A 327 -35.71 -8.73 7.05
N LEU A 328 -36.92 -8.72 6.49
CA LEU A 328 -38.12 -8.42 7.25
C LEU A 328 -38.81 -9.71 7.70
N ASP A 329 -39.36 -9.72 8.90
CA ASP A 329 -40.17 -10.82 9.42
C ASP A 329 -41.61 -10.79 8.86
N SER A 330 -42.49 -11.65 9.37
CA SER A 330 -43.90 -11.69 8.95
C SER A 330 -44.71 -10.44 9.32
N ASN A 331 -44.23 -9.64 10.27
CA ASN A 331 -44.86 -8.38 10.70
C ASN A 331 -44.31 -7.17 9.91
N GLY A 332 -43.28 -7.37 9.08
CA GLY A 332 -42.61 -6.31 8.34
C GLY A 332 -41.48 -5.64 9.13
N ASP A 333 -41.11 -6.18 10.30
CA ASP A 333 -40.03 -5.66 11.13
C ASP A 333 -38.68 -6.28 10.73
N SER A 334 -37.62 -5.49 10.77
CA SER A 334 -36.27 -5.95 10.50
C SER A 334 -35.79 -6.91 11.58
N ASP A 335 -35.21 -8.03 11.13
CA ASP A 335 -34.61 -9.01 12.02
C ASP A 335 -33.34 -9.60 11.42
N ILE A 336 -32.42 -10.02 12.28
CA ILE A 336 -31.16 -10.67 11.92
C ILE A 336 -31.19 -12.08 12.49
N LYS A 337 -31.14 -13.06 11.60
CA LYS A 337 -31.17 -14.48 11.94
C LYS A 337 -29.79 -15.11 11.82
N THR A 338 -29.43 -15.88 12.83
CA THR A 338 -28.24 -16.74 12.80
C THR A 338 -28.54 -18.01 11.99
N PRO A 339 -27.68 -18.41 11.06
CA PRO A 339 -27.83 -19.67 10.35
C PRO A 339 -27.76 -20.89 11.27
N PRO A 340 -28.29 -22.06 10.85
CA PRO A 340 -28.27 -23.28 11.65
C PRO A 340 -26.85 -23.83 11.89
N SER A 341 -25.88 -23.44 11.08
CA SER A 341 -24.46 -23.70 11.28
C SER A 341 -23.65 -22.45 10.96
N ASP A 342 -22.53 -22.24 11.67
CA ASP A 342 -21.63 -21.11 11.43
C ASP A 342 -21.08 -21.14 10.00
N VAL A 343 -21.22 -20.01 9.30
CA VAL A 343 -20.52 -19.73 8.04
C VAL A 343 -19.52 -18.62 8.32
N VAL A 344 -18.23 -18.92 8.15
CA VAL A 344 -17.14 -18.04 8.56
C VAL A 344 -16.29 -17.66 7.36
N VAL A 345 -15.96 -16.38 7.27
CA VAL A 345 -15.09 -15.83 6.22
C VAL A 345 -13.96 -14.99 6.81
N TYR A 346 -12.85 -14.95 6.08
CA TYR A 346 -11.63 -14.25 6.49
C TYR A 346 -11.24 -13.20 5.46
N THR A 347 -10.58 -12.13 5.93
CA THR A 347 -10.03 -11.08 5.07
C THR A 347 -8.76 -10.48 5.68
N THR A 348 -7.84 -10.01 4.85
CA THR A 348 -6.64 -9.27 5.26
C THR A 348 -6.84 -7.75 5.20
N ARG A 349 -7.59 -7.27 4.20
CA ARG A 349 -7.72 -5.84 3.86
C ARG A 349 -9.16 -5.32 3.85
N GLY A 350 -10.17 -6.19 4.03
CA GLY A 350 -11.58 -5.80 4.05
C GLY A 350 -12.26 -5.70 2.67
N PHE A 351 -11.63 -6.23 1.62
CA PHE A 351 -12.19 -6.23 0.25
C PHE A 351 -12.47 -7.64 -0.27
N VAL A 352 -11.59 -8.59 0.05
CA VAL A 352 -11.76 -10.00 -0.31
C VAL A 352 -12.10 -10.79 0.93
N PHE A 353 -13.27 -11.40 0.93
CA PHE A 353 -13.78 -12.27 1.97
C PHE A 353 -13.91 -13.67 1.39
N ALA A 354 -13.35 -14.66 2.05
CA ALA A 354 -13.50 -16.04 1.60
C ALA A 354 -13.65 -16.98 2.79
N SER A 355 -14.50 -18.00 2.63
CA SER A 355 -14.47 -19.15 3.53
C SER A 355 -13.19 -19.95 3.31
N LYS A 356 -12.81 -20.73 4.33
CA LYS A 356 -11.64 -21.61 4.26
C LYS A 356 -11.74 -22.57 3.07
N ASP A 357 -12.91 -23.16 2.87
CA ASP A 357 -13.14 -24.15 1.82
C ASP A 357 -13.07 -23.51 0.43
N PHE A 358 -13.65 -22.32 0.25
CA PHE A 358 -13.54 -21.57 -0.99
C PHE A 358 -12.08 -21.23 -1.30
N ALA A 359 -11.36 -20.65 -0.33
CA ALA A 359 -9.95 -20.29 -0.49
C ALA A 359 -9.07 -21.52 -0.77
N GLN A 360 -9.36 -22.68 -0.17
CA GLN A 360 -8.64 -23.92 -0.40
C GLN A 360 -8.84 -24.44 -1.83
N ALA A 361 -10.06 -24.33 -2.37
CA ALA A 361 -10.39 -24.77 -3.72
C ALA A 361 -9.78 -23.89 -4.83
N GLU A 362 -9.46 -22.61 -4.55
CA GLU A 362 -8.83 -21.74 -5.54
C GLU A 362 -7.37 -22.12 -5.84
N THR A 363 -7.02 -22.14 -7.12
CA THR A 363 -5.64 -22.26 -7.60
C THR A 363 -5.06 -20.86 -7.79
N ALA A 364 -4.62 -20.24 -6.70
CA ALA A 364 -3.91 -18.96 -6.79
C ALA A 364 -2.51 -19.18 -7.37
N VAL A 365 -2.10 -18.37 -8.34
CA VAL A 365 -0.70 -18.34 -8.75
C VAL A 365 0.05 -17.47 -7.78
N ASN A 366 0.95 -18.10 -7.04
CA ASN A 366 1.94 -17.36 -6.32
C ASN A 366 3.12 -17.14 -7.27
N PRO A 367 3.44 -15.89 -7.64
CA PRO A 367 4.60 -15.63 -8.48
C PRO A 367 5.84 -16.21 -7.79
N SER A 368 6.81 -16.68 -8.58
CA SER A 368 8.13 -16.99 -8.04
C SER A 368 8.92 -15.69 -7.85
N TYR A 369 9.65 -15.58 -6.75
CA TYR A 369 10.48 -14.41 -6.51
C TYR A 369 11.60 -14.32 -7.55
N ASN A 370 11.57 -13.25 -8.32
CA ASN A 370 12.62 -12.89 -9.26
C ASN A 370 13.54 -11.85 -8.62
N ARG A 371 14.84 -12.09 -8.69
CA ARG A 371 15.85 -11.16 -8.19
C ARG A 371 15.65 -9.77 -8.80
N ASN A 372 15.70 -8.74 -7.95
CA ASN A 372 15.63 -7.35 -8.38
C ASN A 372 16.92 -6.90 -9.08
N TYR A 373 16.99 -5.62 -9.48
CA TYR A 373 18.15 -5.08 -10.18
C TYR A 373 19.48 -5.28 -9.43
N GLU A 374 19.50 -5.00 -8.12
CA GLU A 374 20.71 -5.13 -7.29
C GLU A 374 21.15 -6.59 -7.11
N GLU A 375 20.19 -7.45 -6.77
CA GLU A 375 20.40 -8.87 -6.50
C GLU A 375 20.91 -9.64 -7.71
N LYS A 376 20.61 -9.13 -8.92
CA LYS A 376 21.11 -9.67 -10.19
C LYS A 376 22.56 -9.31 -10.46
N ILE A 377 23.08 -8.19 -9.97
CA ILE A 377 24.44 -7.73 -10.28
C ILE A 377 25.46 -8.80 -9.87
N GLY A 378 25.36 -9.33 -8.65
CA GLY A 378 26.29 -10.37 -8.16
C GLY A 378 26.02 -11.75 -8.74
N TYR A 379 24.77 -12.06 -9.04
CA TYR A 379 24.34 -13.40 -9.46
C TYR A 379 24.54 -13.68 -10.95
N ASP A 380 24.27 -12.70 -11.82
CA ASP A 380 24.33 -12.84 -13.28
C ASP A 380 25.75 -12.68 -13.83
N ASN A 381 26.69 -12.24 -12.99
CA ASN A 381 28.07 -11.96 -13.39
C ASN A 381 29.04 -12.93 -12.72
N ILE A 382 29.97 -13.45 -13.50
CA ILE A 382 30.99 -14.41 -13.08
C ILE A 382 32.36 -13.72 -13.08
N GLU A 383 33.12 -13.93 -12.02
CA GLU A 383 34.53 -13.53 -11.95
C GLU A 383 35.37 -14.53 -12.76
N SER A 384 36.13 -14.01 -13.72
CA SER A 384 36.76 -14.80 -14.78
C SER A 384 37.81 -15.81 -14.30
N VAL A 385 38.50 -15.55 -13.20
CA VAL A 385 39.61 -16.38 -12.73
C VAL A 385 39.11 -17.55 -11.88
N SER A 386 38.26 -17.26 -10.90
CA SER A 386 37.68 -18.25 -9.98
C SER A 386 36.50 -19.02 -10.58
N GLY A 387 35.86 -18.47 -11.63
CA GLY A 387 34.64 -19.04 -12.21
C GLY A 387 33.41 -18.91 -11.31
N LYS A 388 33.50 -18.16 -10.21
CA LYS A 388 32.41 -17.97 -9.23
C LYS A 388 31.56 -16.77 -9.59
N LYS A 389 30.30 -16.79 -9.17
CA LYS A 389 29.46 -15.60 -9.18
C LYS A 389 30.10 -14.53 -8.30
N TYR A 390 29.97 -13.26 -8.65
CA TYR A 390 30.60 -12.20 -7.87
C TYR A 390 30.11 -12.15 -6.43
N GLU A 391 28.82 -12.46 -6.17
CA GLU A 391 28.33 -12.57 -4.79
C GLU A 391 29.12 -13.61 -3.98
N ASP A 392 29.40 -14.79 -4.55
CA ASP A 392 30.17 -15.84 -3.89
C ASP A 392 31.66 -15.47 -3.78
N PHE A 393 32.25 -14.95 -4.85
CA PHE A 393 33.66 -14.54 -4.90
C PHE A 393 34.01 -13.55 -3.77
N PHE A 394 33.16 -12.55 -3.51
CA PHE A 394 33.41 -11.58 -2.46
C PHE A 394 33.11 -12.09 -1.06
N ILE A 395 32.06 -12.89 -0.89
CA ILE A 395 31.75 -13.54 0.40
C ILE A 395 32.94 -14.39 0.86
N GLU A 396 33.58 -15.13 -0.06
CA GLU A 396 34.69 -16.03 0.23
C GLU A 396 36.02 -15.34 0.55
N LYS A 397 36.13 -14.02 0.38
CA LYS A 397 37.28 -13.28 0.90
C LYS A 397 37.38 -13.35 2.43
N ASP A 398 36.24 -13.60 3.08
CA ASP A 398 36.16 -13.94 4.50
C ASP A 398 35.53 -15.33 4.65
N ASN A 399 36.36 -16.34 4.92
CA ASN A 399 35.90 -17.72 5.11
C ASN A 399 34.89 -17.87 6.25
N SER A 400 34.97 -17.03 7.28
CA SER A 400 34.00 -17.02 8.38
C SER A 400 32.66 -16.45 7.92
N MET A 401 32.68 -15.37 7.12
CA MET A 401 31.47 -14.83 6.47
C MET A 401 30.80 -15.89 5.58
N LYS A 402 31.58 -16.60 4.74
CA LYS A 402 31.08 -17.70 3.92
C LYS A 402 30.35 -18.75 4.75
N THR A 403 30.97 -19.17 5.87
CA THR A 403 30.39 -20.16 6.78
C THR A 403 29.07 -19.68 7.38
N LEU A 404 28.98 -18.41 7.78
CA LEU A 404 27.73 -17.82 8.29
C LEU A 404 26.61 -17.80 7.24
N VAL A 405 26.93 -17.41 6.00
CA VAL A 405 25.96 -17.37 4.90
C VAL A 405 25.45 -18.78 4.54
N ASP A 406 26.35 -19.75 4.46
CA ASP A 406 25.99 -21.14 4.12
C ASP A 406 25.16 -21.78 5.24
N ASN A 407 25.50 -21.51 6.51
CA ASN A 407 24.72 -21.98 7.66
C ASN A 407 23.32 -21.36 7.68
N PHE A 408 23.19 -20.06 7.39
CA PHE A 408 21.89 -19.40 7.29
C PHE A 408 21.04 -20.03 6.18
N ALA A 409 21.58 -20.18 4.98
CA ALA A 409 20.84 -20.76 3.85
C ALA A 409 20.41 -22.21 4.16
N SER A 410 21.29 -23.00 4.77
CA SER A 410 20.99 -24.38 5.17
C SER A 410 19.93 -24.45 6.27
N ALA A 411 20.05 -23.63 7.32
CA ALA A 411 19.09 -23.57 8.40
C ALA A 411 17.71 -23.10 7.90
N LEU A 412 17.67 -22.07 7.05
CA LEU A 412 16.44 -21.55 6.45
C LEU A 412 15.75 -22.64 5.62
N ASN A 413 16.49 -23.35 4.76
CA ASN A 413 15.94 -24.43 3.93
C ASN A 413 15.41 -25.62 4.75
N ASN A 414 15.91 -25.83 5.98
CA ASN A 414 15.44 -26.88 6.87
C ASN A 414 14.17 -26.49 7.64
N ILE A 415 13.75 -25.23 7.61
CA ILE A 415 12.50 -24.80 8.24
C ILE A 415 11.33 -25.23 7.34
N ASN A 416 10.48 -26.12 7.85
CA ASN A 416 9.29 -26.56 7.14
C ASN A 416 8.26 -25.42 7.07
N ALA A 417 8.00 -24.87 5.88
CA ALA A 417 7.04 -23.79 5.64
C ALA A 417 5.57 -24.10 6.02
N SER A 418 5.24 -25.37 6.28
CA SER A 418 3.94 -25.80 6.78
C SER A 418 3.87 -25.92 8.31
N SER A 419 5.00 -25.79 9.01
CA SER A 419 5.05 -25.79 10.47
C SER A 419 4.31 -24.59 11.06
N ALA A 420 3.67 -24.79 12.21
CA ALA A 420 3.04 -23.70 12.97
C ALA A 420 4.06 -22.77 13.65
N ASP A 421 5.34 -23.16 13.70
CA ASP A 421 6.44 -22.37 14.28
C ASP A 421 7.37 -21.77 13.21
N ALA A 422 7.08 -22.01 11.92
CA ALA A 422 7.98 -21.62 10.83
C ALA A 422 8.35 -20.13 10.85
N PHE A 423 7.39 -19.23 11.10
CA PHE A 423 7.69 -17.80 11.18
C PHE A 423 8.57 -17.45 12.38
N ALA A 424 8.30 -18.03 13.55
CA ALA A 424 9.10 -17.83 14.75
C ALA A 424 10.53 -18.32 14.55
N ASP A 425 10.70 -19.52 13.97
CA ASP A 425 12.00 -20.10 13.64
C ASP A 425 12.76 -19.23 12.63
N ILE A 426 12.09 -18.77 11.57
CA ILE A 426 12.69 -17.85 10.57
C ILE A 426 13.09 -16.55 11.22
N LYS A 427 12.22 -15.98 12.08
CA LYS A 427 12.49 -14.73 12.79
C LYS A 427 13.73 -14.85 13.66
N THR A 428 13.81 -15.87 14.51
CA THR A 428 14.99 -16.13 15.35
C THR A 428 16.25 -16.34 14.52
N LEU A 429 16.15 -17.07 13.40
CA LEU A 429 17.27 -17.26 12.47
C LEU A 429 17.72 -15.95 11.83
N VAL A 430 16.78 -15.10 11.38
CA VAL A 430 17.05 -13.78 10.79
C VAL A 430 17.69 -12.85 11.82
N GLU A 431 17.12 -12.73 13.01
CA GLU A 431 17.64 -11.89 14.10
C GLU A 431 19.10 -12.23 14.43
N THR A 432 19.39 -13.53 14.59
CA THR A 432 20.71 -14.02 14.95
C THR A 432 21.69 -13.87 13.79
N SER A 433 21.33 -14.32 12.59
CA SER A 433 22.25 -14.39 11.46
C SER A 433 22.57 -13.02 10.88
N ALA A 434 21.59 -12.10 10.85
CA ALA A 434 21.80 -10.74 10.38
C ALA A 434 22.76 -9.97 11.30
N LYS A 435 22.68 -10.16 12.62
CA LYS A 435 23.67 -9.59 13.55
C LYS A 435 25.05 -10.23 13.37
N ASN A 436 25.13 -11.56 13.27
CA ASN A 436 26.40 -12.27 13.15
C ASN A 436 27.22 -11.83 11.93
N ILE A 437 26.58 -11.57 10.78
CA ILE A 437 27.32 -11.10 9.59
C ILE A 437 27.85 -9.68 9.78
N PHE A 438 27.14 -8.80 10.51
CA PHE A 438 27.65 -7.48 10.84
C PHE A 438 28.87 -7.56 11.78
N ASP A 439 28.75 -8.33 12.86
CA ASP A 439 29.83 -8.53 13.84
C ASP A 439 31.07 -9.18 13.21
N GLN A 440 30.85 -10.13 12.29
CA GLN A 440 31.92 -10.77 11.53
C GLN A 440 32.59 -9.78 10.58
N ALA A 441 31.83 -8.93 9.87
CA ALA A 441 32.40 -7.91 9.00
C ALA A 441 33.26 -6.90 9.76
N VAL A 442 32.82 -6.47 10.95
CA VAL A 442 33.63 -5.63 11.85
C VAL A 442 34.91 -6.37 12.25
N SER A 443 34.82 -7.63 12.67
CA SER A 443 35.97 -8.43 13.07
C SER A 443 36.97 -8.63 11.93
N PHE A 444 36.49 -8.89 10.72
CA PHE A 444 37.30 -9.05 9.51
C PHE A 444 38.04 -7.77 9.12
N VAL A 445 37.34 -6.63 9.14
CA VAL A 445 37.95 -5.32 8.85
C VAL A 445 38.96 -4.91 9.91
N GLN A 446 38.70 -5.19 11.18
CA GLN A 446 39.57 -4.80 12.30
C GLN A 446 40.69 -5.80 12.62
N ALA A 447 40.80 -6.91 11.89
CA ALA A 447 41.85 -7.90 12.10
C ALA A 447 43.24 -7.27 11.95
N SER A 448 44.17 -7.59 12.85
CA SER A 448 45.50 -6.96 12.94
C SER A 448 46.40 -7.16 11.72
N ASN A 449 46.05 -8.10 10.83
CA ASN A 449 46.73 -8.41 9.57
C ASN A 449 45.99 -7.86 8.33
N ASN A 450 44.93 -7.08 8.50
CA ASN A 450 44.16 -6.53 7.38
C ASN A 450 44.70 -5.16 6.94
N ALA A 451 45.69 -5.19 6.05
CA ALA A 451 46.26 -3.97 5.46
C ALA A 451 45.26 -3.23 4.54
N ASN A 452 44.20 -3.90 4.07
CA ASN A 452 43.23 -3.36 3.11
C ASN A 452 41.79 -3.69 3.55
N PRO A 453 41.21 -2.89 4.47
CA PRO A 453 39.79 -2.98 4.86
C PRO A 453 38.86 -3.17 3.65
N ASP A 454 37.96 -4.15 3.71
CA ASP A 454 37.07 -4.50 2.61
C ASP A 454 35.63 -4.72 3.12
N ASP A 455 34.69 -3.94 2.59
CA ASP A 455 33.27 -3.93 2.94
C ASP A 455 32.42 -4.88 2.07
N ARG A 456 32.99 -5.37 0.96
CA ARG A 456 32.28 -6.21 -0.02
C ARG A 456 31.78 -7.53 0.56
N PRO A 457 32.51 -8.26 1.45
CA PRO A 457 31.99 -9.49 2.05
C PRO A 457 30.63 -9.29 2.74
N LEU A 458 30.46 -8.20 3.50
CA LEU A 458 29.19 -7.88 4.16
C LEU A 458 28.10 -7.55 3.14
N TYR A 459 28.38 -6.67 2.18
CA TYR A 459 27.41 -6.25 1.17
C TYR A 459 26.84 -7.44 0.38
N TRP A 460 27.70 -8.33 -0.11
CA TRP A 460 27.26 -9.49 -0.90
C TRP A 460 26.61 -10.58 -0.05
N ALA A 461 27.08 -10.81 1.18
CA ALA A 461 26.41 -11.72 2.12
C ALA A 461 24.96 -11.29 2.38
N ARG A 462 24.73 -10.00 2.62
CA ARG A 462 23.41 -9.43 2.87
C ARG A 462 22.49 -9.63 1.67
N THR A 463 22.95 -9.29 0.47
CA THR A 463 22.20 -9.48 -0.77
C THR A 463 21.82 -10.96 -1.00
N LYS A 464 22.78 -11.88 -0.83
CA LYS A 464 22.54 -13.32 -1.02
C LYS A 464 21.57 -13.90 0.01
N MET A 465 21.71 -13.54 1.27
CA MET A 465 20.82 -14.00 2.35
C MET A 465 19.40 -13.43 2.21
N LEU A 466 19.25 -12.17 1.80
CA LEU A 466 17.94 -11.57 1.53
C LEU A 466 17.22 -12.29 0.38
N VAL A 467 17.93 -12.69 -0.68
CA VAL A 467 17.32 -13.48 -1.76
C VAL A 467 16.85 -14.83 -1.24
N ALA A 468 17.67 -15.54 -0.45
CA ALA A 468 17.26 -16.82 0.14
C ALA A 468 16.00 -16.68 1.01
N LEU A 469 15.92 -15.60 1.80
CA LEU A 469 14.74 -15.25 2.60
C LEU A 469 13.50 -15.02 1.72
N LYS A 470 13.61 -14.19 0.67
CA LYS A 470 12.50 -13.86 -0.24
C LYS A 470 12.02 -15.05 -1.08
N GLN A 471 12.91 -16.02 -1.32
CA GLN A 471 12.59 -17.25 -2.05
C GLN A 471 12.04 -18.38 -1.15
N HIS A 472 12.08 -18.20 0.18
CA HIS A 472 11.63 -19.25 1.09
C HIS A 472 10.12 -19.55 0.92
N PRO A 473 9.69 -20.83 0.85
CA PRO A 473 8.31 -21.19 0.56
C PRO A 473 7.26 -20.61 1.52
N TYR A 474 7.66 -20.28 2.76
CA TYR A 474 6.77 -19.65 3.75
C TYR A 474 6.21 -18.31 3.27
N PHE A 475 6.99 -17.52 2.53
CA PHE A 475 6.62 -16.17 2.06
C PHE A 475 6.02 -16.15 0.65
N THR A 476 5.72 -17.33 0.11
CA THR A 476 5.07 -17.48 -1.19
C THR A 476 3.74 -16.71 -1.21
N GLY A 477 3.56 -15.81 -2.18
CA GLY A 477 2.37 -14.96 -2.29
C GLY A 477 2.45 -13.63 -1.53
N GLU A 478 3.57 -13.32 -0.86
CA GLU A 478 3.81 -12.06 -0.15
C GLU A 478 4.56 -11.00 -0.98
N TYR A 479 4.61 -11.20 -2.29
CA TYR A 479 5.14 -10.25 -3.26
C TYR A 479 4.33 -10.32 -4.56
N ASP A 480 4.34 -9.24 -5.33
CA ASP A 480 3.65 -9.16 -6.62
C ASP A 480 4.44 -9.86 -7.75
N ILE A 481 3.88 -9.85 -8.97
CA ILE A 481 4.51 -10.48 -10.13
C ILE A 481 5.84 -9.83 -10.54
N TYR A 482 6.11 -8.60 -10.09
CA TYR A 482 7.37 -7.89 -10.27
C TYR A 482 8.29 -8.05 -9.06
N SER A 483 7.96 -8.95 -8.13
CA SER A 483 8.73 -9.25 -6.93
C SER A 483 8.85 -8.06 -5.96
N ILE A 484 7.86 -7.17 -5.99
CA ILE A 484 7.69 -6.11 -4.99
C ILE A 484 7.00 -6.74 -3.77
N ILE A 485 7.66 -6.66 -2.62
CA ILE A 485 7.14 -7.19 -1.35
C ILE A 485 5.89 -6.42 -0.92
N ASN A 486 4.87 -7.17 -0.50
CA ASN A 486 3.64 -6.62 0.06
C ASN A 486 3.96 -5.92 1.39
N ARG A 487 3.64 -4.63 1.49
CA ARG A 487 3.87 -3.86 2.72
C ARG A 487 3.13 -4.47 3.92
N ASN A 488 3.79 -4.47 5.08
CA ASN A 488 3.31 -5.06 6.34
C ASN A 488 3.06 -6.58 6.28
N SER A 489 3.58 -7.28 5.27
CA SER A 489 3.57 -8.75 5.23
C SER A 489 4.64 -9.32 6.18
N ASN A 490 4.57 -10.64 6.45
CA ASN A 490 5.59 -11.32 7.26
C ASN A 490 6.97 -11.21 6.60
N LEU A 491 7.05 -11.27 5.26
CA LEU A 491 8.27 -11.06 4.50
C LEU A 491 8.80 -9.64 4.64
N ASP A 492 7.93 -8.62 4.58
CA ASP A 492 8.32 -7.22 4.78
C ASP A 492 8.93 -7.02 6.18
N LEU A 493 8.30 -7.60 7.21
CA LEU A 493 8.81 -7.60 8.57
C LEU A 493 10.17 -8.28 8.68
N MET A 494 10.36 -9.45 8.06
CA MET A 494 11.64 -10.16 8.10
C MET A 494 12.74 -9.46 7.31
N VAL A 495 12.43 -8.87 6.14
CA VAL A 495 13.39 -8.08 5.37
C VAL A 495 13.79 -6.83 6.15
N LYS A 496 12.84 -6.13 6.77
CA LYS A 496 13.13 -4.98 7.63
C LYS A 496 14.01 -5.38 8.81
N LEU A 497 13.67 -6.45 9.52
CA LEU A 497 14.45 -6.96 10.65
C LEU A 497 15.86 -7.37 10.24
N PHE A 498 16.00 -8.02 9.08
CA PHE A 498 17.29 -8.36 8.51
C PHE A 498 18.13 -7.11 8.21
N GLU A 499 17.55 -6.12 7.51
CA GLU A 499 18.22 -4.86 7.18
C GLU A 499 18.62 -4.10 8.46
N GLU A 500 17.75 -4.03 9.47
CA GLU A 500 18.02 -3.38 10.77
C GLU A 500 19.22 -4.00 11.50
N LYS A 501 19.25 -5.33 11.63
CA LYS A 501 20.30 -6.04 12.37
C LYS A 501 21.62 -6.10 11.60
N SER A 502 21.56 -6.35 10.28
CA SER A 502 22.76 -6.46 9.45
C SER A 502 23.45 -5.14 9.11
N ARG A 503 22.81 -4.01 9.46
CA ARG A 503 23.34 -2.65 9.30
C ARG A 503 23.56 -1.91 10.62
N ASN A 504 23.32 -2.59 11.74
CA ASN A 504 23.45 -2.06 13.09
C ASN A 504 22.48 -0.90 13.42
N TYR A 505 21.30 -0.82 12.78
CA TYR A 505 20.35 0.28 13.01
C TYR A 505 19.72 0.26 14.40
N THR A 506 19.45 -0.93 14.93
CA THR A 506 18.80 -1.12 16.24
C THR A 506 19.77 -1.52 17.35
N GLU A 507 21.05 -1.67 17.02
CA GLU A 507 22.10 -2.21 17.90
C GLU A 507 23.13 -1.14 18.31
N VAL A 508 22.92 0.13 17.92
CA VAL A 508 23.71 1.25 18.43
C VAL A 508 23.45 1.40 19.93
N ASP A 509 24.46 1.07 20.72
CA ASP A 509 24.39 1.14 22.17
C ASP A 509 25.62 1.84 22.77
N PHE A 510 25.35 2.84 23.62
CA PHE A 510 26.35 3.59 24.39
C PHE A 510 26.25 3.32 25.90
N SER A 511 25.31 2.47 26.32
CA SER A 511 25.00 2.23 27.75
C SER A 511 26.15 1.58 28.50
N SER A 512 27.01 0.83 27.81
CA SER A 512 28.23 0.24 28.37
C SER A 512 29.29 1.26 28.80
N HIS A 513 29.22 2.50 28.29
CA HIS A 513 30.19 3.55 28.55
C HIS A 513 29.50 4.91 28.77
N PRO A 514 28.67 5.05 29.82
CA PRO A 514 27.74 6.17 29.96
C PRO A 514 28.44 7.53 30.19
N THR A 515 29.71 7.53 30.58
CA THR A 515 30.51 8.74 30.83
C THR A 515 31.31 9.19 29.61
N LEU A 516 31.46 8.33 28.59
CA LEU A 516 32.20 8.68 27.37
C LEU A 516 31.32 9.51 26.44
N LYS A 517 31.98 10.33 25.61
CA LYS A 517 31.31 11.02 24.51
C LYS A 517 30.77 10.01 23.50
N LYS A 518 29.55 10.25 23.03
CA LYS A 518 28.84 9.35 22.12
C LYS A 518 28.98 9.85 20.69
N ILE A 519 29.65 9.09 19.84
CA ILE A 519 29.84 9.43 18.43
C ILE A 519 29.15 8.37 17.58
N LEU A 520 28.19 8.77 16.75
CA LEU A 520 27.57 7.92 15.75
C LEU A 520 28.19 8.23 14.37
N ILE A 521 28.73 7.22 13.71
CA ILE A 521 29.26 7.35 12.34
C ILE A 521 28.38 6.57 11.37
N THR A 522 28.11 7.12 10.19
CA THR A 522 27.50 6.38 9.09
C THR A 522 28.46 6.25 7.91
N GLY A 523 28.42 5.10 7.25
CA GLY A 523 29.11 4.84 5.97
C GLY A 523 28.15 4.17 4.99
N PHE A 524 28.54 4.04 3.72
CA PHE A 524 27.65 3.54 2.66
C PHE A 524 28.09 2.19 2.09
N ASP A 525 27.11 1.44 1.59
CA ASP A 525 27.35 0.22 0.79
C ASP A 525 28.14 0.53 -0.51
N PRO A 526 28.81 -0.48 -1.10
CA PRO A 526 29.30 -0.43 -2.48
C PRO A 526 28.22 -0.02 -3.49
N PHE A 527 28.61 0.77 -4.49
CA PHE A 527 27.73 1.25 -5.57
C PHE A 527 28.51 1.34 -6.89
N PHE A 528 27.80 1.64 -7.98
CA PHE A 528 28.34 1.59 -9.36
C PHE A 528 28.91 0.22 -9.74
N LEU A 529 28.18 -0.85 -9.42
CA LEU A 529 28.64 -2.24 -9.59
C LEU A 529 28.21 -2.89 -10.90
N ASN A 530 27.21 -2.34 -11.61
CA ASN A 530 26.71 -2.94 -12.84
C ASN A 530 27.68 -2.75 -14.01
N LYS A 531 28.45 -3.80 -14.36
CA LYS A 531 29.43 -3.79 -15.47
C LYS A 531 28.86 -3.45 -16.85
N LYS A 532 27.53 -3.52 -17.02
CA LYS A 532 26.86 -3.14 -18.29
C LYS A 532 26.69 -1.62 -18.42
N THR A 533 26.92 -0.87 -17.35
CA THR A 533 26.86 0.59 -17.33
C THR A 533 28.27 1.15 -17.45
N GLN A 534 28.47 2.13 -18.34
CA GLN A 534 29.76 2.77 -18.52
C GLN A 534 30.22 3.45 -17.22
N GLY A 535 31.51 3.28 -16.87
CA GLY A 535 32.10 3.86 -15.67
C GLY A 535 31.80 3.10 -14.37
N HIS A 536 31.04 2.01 -14.42
CA HIS A 536 30.79 1.14 -13.28
C HIS A 536 31.82 0.01 -13.20
N ASN A 537 32.13 -0.42 -11.98
CA ASN A 537 33.08 -1.48 -11.69
C ASN A 537 32.53 -2.42 -10.60
N ILE A 538 32.25 -3.67 -10.96
CA ILE A 538 31.78 -4.69 -10.01
C ILE A 538 32.81 -5.03 -8.92
N LEU A 539 34.08 -4.68 -9.15
CA LEU A 539 35.15 -4.82 -8.17
C LEU A 539 35.21 -3.66 -7.17
N GLN A 540 34.39 -2.62 -7.31
CA GLN A 540 34.43 -1.46 -6.44
C GLN A 540 34.01 -1.82 -5.00
N SER A 541 34.83 -1.38 -4.04
CA SER A 541 34.51 -1.28 -2.60
C SER A 541 34.09 0.16 -2.30
N ASN A 542 33.37 0.41 -1.20
CA ASN A 542 33.12 1.76 -0.71
C ASN A 542 33.99 2.06 0.52
N PRO A 543 35.01 2.94 0.41
CA PRO A 543 35.87 3.30 1.53
C PRO A 543 35.11 3.82 2.76
N SER A 544 33.94 4.44 2.56
CA SER A 544 33.13 4.92 3.69
C SER A 544 32.54 3.77 4.51
N GLY A 545 32.04 2.71 3.87
CA GLY A 545 31.55 1.51 4.54
C GLY A 545 32.68 0.78 5.27
N ALA A 546 33.82 0.60 4.61
CA ALA A 546 35.01 -0.01 5.23
C ALA A 546 35.52 0.80 6.44
N THR A 547 35.54 2.13 6.33
CA THR A 547 35.93 3.03 7.44
C THR A 547 34.95 2.93 8.61
N ALA A 548 33.64 2.89 8.36
CA ALA A 548 32.65 2.72 9.42
C ALA A 548 32.87 1.39 10.17
N LEU A 549 33.05 0.28 9.45
CA LEU A 549 33.34 -1.02 10.08
C LEU A 549 34.66 -1.00 10.90
N ALA A 550 35.69 -0.31 10.41
CA ALA A 550 36.97 -0.17 11.10
C ALA A 550 36.88 0.63 12.41
N LEU A 551 35.94 1.59 12.48
CA LEU A 551 35.76 2.47 13.64
C LEU A 551 34.72 1.96 14.65
N HIS A 552 33.87 1.00 14.27
CA HIS A 552 32.84 0.46 15.16
C HIS A 552 33.42 -0.07 16.47
N GLY A 553 32.86 0.37 17.60
CA GLY A 553 33.25 -0.05 18.93
C GLY A 553 34.61 0.49 19.40
N LYS A 554 35.29 1.34 18.62
CA LYS A 554 36.54 1.95 19.05
C LYS A 554 36.30 3.00 20.13
N ILE A 555 37.17 3.00 21.14
CA ILE A 555 37.26 4.05 22.14
C ILE A 555 38.41 4.99 21.75
N LEU A 556 38.08 6.24 21.51
CA LEU A 556 39.06 7.30 21.26
C LEU A 556 39.68 7.75 22.58
N LYS A 557 40.97 8.05 22.52
CA LYS A 557 41.74 8.60 23.62
C LYS A 557 41.84 10.13 23.51
N ASP A 558 41.79 10.84 24.63
CA ASP A 558 42.09 12.27 24.68
C ASP A 558 43.62 12.53 24.59
N THR A 559 44.03 13.80 24.61
CA THR A 559 45.44 14.21 24.57
C THR A 559 46.25 13.72 25.78
N GLY A 560 45.58 13.33 26.87
CA GLY A 560 46.18 12.74 28.07
C GLY A 560 46.16 11.21 28.07
N ASN A 561 45.76 10.57 26.96
CA ASN A 561 45.62 9.12 26.80
C ASN A 561 44.51 8.46 27.65
N ASN A 562 43.51 9.22 28.09
CA ASN A 562 42.33 8.69 28.78
C ASN A 562 41.23 8.33 27.78
N ASP A 563 40.39 7.34 28.11
CA ASP A 563 39.19 7.05 27.32
C ASP A 563 38.27 8.28 27.28
N TYR A 564 37.88 8.67 26.07
CA TYR A 564 37.18 9.94 25.86
C TYR A 564 35.85 9.77 25.12
N ALA A 565 35.84 9.01 24.04
CA ALA A 565 34.64 8.85 23.21
C ALA A 565 34.48 7.41 22.74
N LEU A 566 33.25 6.91 22.71
CA LEU A 566 32.89 5.64 22.09
C LEU A 566 32.29 5.91 20.71
N ILE A 567 32.74 5.17 19.71
CA ILE A 567 32.18 5.19 18.36
C ILE A 567 31.22 4.01 18.18
N GLN A 568 30.00 4.30 17.73
CA GLN A 568 29.05 3.35 17.19
C GLN A 568 28.79 3.69 15.73
N VAL A 569 28.42 2.70 14.91
CA VAL A 569 28.26 2.93 13.47
C VAL A 569 26.99 2.32 12.90
N MET A 570 26.56 2.85 11.75
CA MET A 570 25.53 2.26 10.90
C MET A 570 26.01 2.22 9.45
N VAL A 571 25.62 1.19 8.69
CA VAL A 571 25.92 1.10 7.26
C VAL A 571 24.65 1.38 6.45
N ILE A 572 24.69 2.36 5.56
CA ILE A 572 23.53 2.89 4.84
C ILE A 572 23.51 2.40 3.39
N PRO A 573 22.36 1.93 2.85
CA PRO A 573 22.26 1.55 1.45
C PRO A 573 22.39 2.74 0.52
N VAL A 574 22.96 2.54 -0.66
CA VAL A 574 22.90 3.52 -1.76
C VAL A 574 21.62 3.28 -2.58
N ARG A 575 20.45 3.56 -1.97
CA ARG A 575 19.12 3.34 -2.56
C ARG A 575 18.17 4.48 -2.18
N TYR A 576 17.70 5.26 -3.15
CA TYR A 576 16.87 6.45 -2.89
C TYR A 576 15.57 6.12 -2.17
N SER A 577 14.93 4.99 -2.50
CA SER A 577 13.65 4.63 -1.90
C SER A 577 13.73 4.35 -0.41
N ASP A 578 14.87 3.86 0.06
CA ASP A 578 15.08 3.56 1.48
C ASP A 578 15.37 4.84 2.28
N PHE A 579 16.01 5.84 1.66
CA PHE A 579 16.20 7.17 2.24
C PHE A 579 14.92 7.97 2.34
N ASP A 580 14.08 7.94 1.32
CA ASP A 580 12.93 8.84 1.21
C ASP A 580 11.62 8.16 1.67
N GLY A 581 11.62 6.85 1.94
CA GLY A 581 10.39 6.07 2.20
C GLY A 581 9.42 6.03 1.01
N ASN A 582 9.88 6.42 -0.18
CA ASN A 582 9.07 6.61 -1.39
C ASN A 582 9.84 6.19 -2.66
N ARG A 583 9.15 5.57 -3.61
CA ARG A 583 9.70 5.14 -4.90
C ARG A 583 9.52 6.14 -6.03
N SER A 584 8.77 7.22 -5.82
CA SER A 584 8.56 8.25 -6.85
C SER A 584 9.89 8.88 -7.30
N SER A 585 10.11 8.94 -8.61
CA SER A 585 11.27 9.63 -9.16
C SER A 585 11.16 11.16 -9.07
N SER A 586 9.94 11.69 -8.93
CA SER A 586 9.65 13.13 -8.86
C SER A 586 9.46 13.65 -7.43
N SER A 587 9.39 12.77 -6.42
CA SER A 587 9.22 13.16 -5.01
C SER A 587 10.16 12.37 -4.12
N GLY A 588 11.02 13.10 -3.39
CA GLY A 588 12.03 12.55 -2.50
C GLY A 588 11.70 12.76 -1.02
N PHE A 589 10.48 13.19 -0.69
CA PHE A 589 10.06 13.42 0.70
C PHE A 589 9.28 12.22 1.24
N GLY A 590 9.57 11.84 2.47
CA GLY A 590 8.88 10.81 3.26
C GLY A 590 9.73 10.35 4.45
N ASN A 591 9.26 9.35 5.20
CA ASN A 591 9.98 8.79 6.34
C ASN A 591 10.78 7.57 5.89
N GLY A 592 12.10 7.72 5.76
CA GLY A 592 13.01 6.63 5.42
C GLY A 592 13.95 6.27 6.56
N ILE A 593 15.10 5.70 6.23
CA ILE A 593 16.09 5.21 7.21
C ILE A 593 16.54 6.30 8.19
N ILE A 594 16.70 7.54 7.73
CA ILE A 594 17.22 8.62 8.56
C ILE A 594 16.19 9.00 9.63
N GLU A 595 14.94 9.21 9.24
CA GLU A 595 13.84 9.55 10.15
C GLU A 595 13.54 8.38 11.10
N ASN A 596 13.63 7.13 10.61
CA ASN A 596 13.27 5.96 11.40
C ASN A 596 14.34 5.56 12.43
N TYR A 597 15.64 5.74 12.11
CA TYR A 597 16.73 5.19 12.92
C TYR A 597 17.71 6.23 13.45
N ILE A 598 17.85 7.40 12.81
CA ILE A 598 18.80 8.43 13.24
C ILE A 598 18.12 9.53 14.07
N ASP A 599 16.87 9.88 13.75
CA ASP A 599 16.16 11.00 14.42
C ASP A 599 16.22 10.91 15.94
N SER A 600 15.99 9.73 16.52
CA SER A 600 16.01 9.56 17.98
C SER A 600 17.36 9.90 18.64
N PHE A 601 18.48 9.79 17.92
CA PHE A 601 19.79 10.19 18.45
C PHE A 601 20.00 11.72 18.44
N ILE A 602 19.05 12.48 17.89
CA ILE A 602 19.01 13.94 17.88
C ILE A 602 17.89 14.42 18.81
N SER A 603 16.68 13.92 18.58
CA SER A 603 15.43 14.40 19.18
C SER A 603 15.19 13.88 20.60
N ASP A 604 15.49 12.62 20.88
CA ASP A 604 15.28 11.97 22.19
C ASP A 604 16.48 12.22 23.13
N SER A 605 16.24 12.92 24.24
CA SER A 605 17.27 13.27 25.22
C SER A 605 17.91 12.05 25.89
N ALA A 606 17.22 10.91 25.98
CA ALA A 606 17.77 9.69 26.56
C ALA A 606 18.77 8.99 25.62
N LYS A 607 18.54 9.09 24.31
CA LYS A 607 19.40 8.48 23.27
C LYS A 607 20.43 9.43 22.68
N ARG A 608 20.26 10.74 22.89
CA ARG A 608 21.05 11.80 22.26
C ARG A 608 22.55 11.50 22.27
N VAL A 609 23.17 11.65 21.10
CA VAL A 609 24.63 11.54 20.91
C VAL A 609 25.29 12.92 20.89
N ASP A 610 26.59 12.97 21.16
CA ASP A 610 27.36 14.22 21.13
C ASP A 610 27.74 14.63 19.70
N MET A 611 27.89 13.66 18.78
CA MET A 611 28.27 13.90 17.39
C MET A 611 27.70 12.84 16.46
N ILE A 612 27.22 13.27 15.28
CA ILE A 612 26.90 12.40 14.15
C ILE A 612 27.80 12.79 12.98
N VAL A 613 28.50 11.82 12.40
CA VAL A 613 29.36 12.04 11.21
C VAL A 613 28.94 11.08 10.11
N THR A 614 28.62 11.60 8.94
CA THR A 614 28.36 10.80 7.74
C THR A 614 29.59 10.83 6.85
N ILE A 615 30.17 9.66 6.59
CA ILE A 615 31.32 9.50 5.69
C ILE A 615 30.78 9.00 4.36
N SER A 616 31.22 9.58 3.25
CA SER A 616 30.86 9.15 1.90
C SER A 616 32.09 9.06 1.00
N GLN A 617 31.96 8.33 -0.11
CA GLN A 617 33.01 8.26 -1.12
C GLN A 617 32.98 9.51 -2.00
N SER A 618 34.13 10.19 -2.11
CA SER A 618 34.35 11.30 -3.04
C SER A 618 35.39 10.93 -4.10
N GLY A 619 35.84 11.92 -4.88
CA GLY A 619 36.93 11.75 -5.83
C GLY A 619 38.26 11.36 -5.15
N PRO A 620 39.26 10.95 -5.93
CA PRO A 620 40.53 10.48 -5.39
C PRO A 620 41.33 11.58 -4.66
N GLU A 621 42.31 11.15 -3.87
CA GLU A 621 43.40 11.95 -3.25
C GLU A 621 43.03 12.93 -2.13
N ASN A 622 41.76 13.29 -1.94
CA ASN A 622 41.37 14.38 -1.03
C ASN A 622 40.27 14.00 -0.04
N PHE A 623 40.42 14.42 1.22
CA PHE A 623 39.32 14.43 2.20
C PHE A 623 38.61 15.78 2.18
N ASN A 624 37.31 15.71 1.91
CA ASN A 624 36.42 16.86 1.79
C ASN A 624 35.48 16.92 3.00
N ILE A 625 35.35 18.09 3.63
CA ILE A 625 34.29 18.34 4.62
C ILE A 625 33.21 19.19 3.97
N ASP A 626 32.00 18.63 3.87
CA ASP A 626 30.84 19.33 3.33
C ASP A 626 30.40 20.48 4.24
N ARG A 627 30.40 21.70 3.72
CA ARG A 627 30.01 22.89 4.48
C ARG A 627 28.50 23.09 4.52
N PHE A 628 27.83 22.80 3.41
CA PHE A 628 26.38 22.98 3.25
C PHE A 628 25.72 21.73 2.67
N ALA A 629 24.58 21.35 3.23
CA ALA A 629 23.68 20.37 2.64
C ALA A 629 22.44 21.06 2.07
N THR A 630 21.87 20.53 0.98
CA THR A 630 20.64 21.04 0.36
C THR A 630 19.51 20.03 0.45
N ILE A 631 18.27 20.54 0.40
CA ILE A 631 17.06 19.72 0.28
C ILE A 631 16.92 19.04 -1.10
N ASN A 632 17.69 19.43 -2.11
CA ASN A 632 17.51 18.89 -3.46
C ASN A 632 18.08 17.47 -3.59
N ARG A 633 17.22 16.49 -3.92
CA ARG A 633 17.65 15.19 -4.42
C ARG A 633 17.97 15.30 -5.91
N ARG A 634 19.16 14.84 -6.27
CA ARG A 634 19.60 14.54 -7.63
C ARG A 634 20.67 13.44 -7.55
N GLY A 635 20.97 12.81 -8.67
CA GLY A 635 22.14 11.95 -8.81
C GLY A 635 21.96 10.98 -9.95
N THR A 636 22.90 10.03 -10.03
CA THR A 636 22.91 8.97 -11.03
C THR A 636 22.05 7.80 -10.57
N ILE A 637 22.17 6.67 -11.27
CA ILE A 637 21.47 5.44 -10.94
C ILE A 637 21.95 4.86 -9.61
N ASP A 638 21.01 4.52 -8.73
CA ASP A 638 21.29 3.90 -7.43
C ASP A 638 21.43 2.37 -7.54
N ASN A 639 21.61 1.67 -6.42
CA ASN A 639 21.77 0.22 -6.41
C ASN A 639 20.52 -0.56 -6.82
N LEU A 640 19.33 0.06 -6.82
CA LEU A 640 18.08 -0.54 -7.32
C LEU A 640 17.78 -0.17 -8.77
N GLY A 641 18.67 0.57 -9.43
CA GLY A 641 18.46 1.00 -10.80
C GLY A 641 17.61 2.27 -10.92
N ALA A 642 17.34 2.98 -9.81
CA ALA A 642 16.47 4.14 -9.77
C ALA A 642 17.25 5.46 -9.83
N THR A 643 16.56 6.52 -10.28
CA THR A 643 17.10 7.90 -10.34
C THR A 643 16.12 8.89 -9.72
N ARG A 644 16.61 10.05 -9.27
CA ARG A 644 15.78 11.19 -8.85
C ARG A 644 15.79 12.29 -9.91
N GLN A 645 14.61 12.81 -10.24
CA GLN A 645 14.44 13.95 -11.13
C GLN A 645 14.96 15.23 -10.47
N LYS A 646 15.37 16.20 -11.29
CA LYS A 646 15.76 17.53 -10.81
C LYS A 646 14.59 18.14 -10.03
N GLN A 647 14.88 18.85 -8.93
CA GLN A 647 13.86 19.47 -8.05
C GLN A 647 13.01 18.49 -7.23
N SER A 648 13.38 17.21 -7.17
CA SER A 648 12.84 16.29 -6.17
C SER A 648 13.36 16.68 -4.78
N ASN A 649 12.55 17.33 -3.95
CA ASN A 649 13.00 17.76 -2.62
C ASN A 649 12.92 16.61 -1.61
N SER A 650 13.93 16.50 -0.74
CA SER A 650 14.00 15.54 0.37
C SER A 650 13.13 15.93 1.56
N VAL A 651 12.65 17.18 1.58
CA VAL A 651 11.79 17.75 2.63
C VAL A 651 10.67 18.54 1.96
N ASN A 652 9.44 18.40 2.46
CA ASN A 652 8.32 19.21 1.98
C ASN A 652 8.33 20.56 2.71
N LEU A 653 8.78 21.62 2.03
CA LEU A 653 8.77 22.95 2.62
C LEU A 653 7.34 23.51 2.66
N ILE A 654 6.89 23.97 3.83
CA ILE A 654 5.55 24.56 3.97
C ILE A 654 5.57 26.01 3.49
N ASN A 655 6.70 26.71 3.66
CA ASN A 655 6.90 28.10 3.24
C ASN A 655 8.19 28.31 2.44
N GLU A 656 8.17 29.24 1.48
CA GLU A 656 9.35 29.57 0.65
C GLU A 656 10.52 30.20 1.44
N ASN A 657 10.25 30.70 2.66
CA ASN A 657 11.25 31.26 3.58
C ASN A 657 12.00 30.19 4.39
N GLU A 658 11.66 28.90 4.25
CA GLU A 658 12.38 27.81 4.90
C GLU A 658 13.76 27.58 4.23
N PHE A 659 14.76 27.27 5.05
CA PHE A 659 16.15 27.14 4.60
C PHE A 659 16.31 25.97 3.60
N LYS A 660 16.53 26.28 2.33
CA LYS A 660 16.87 25.31 1.27
C LYS A 660 18.26 24.67 1.45
N TRP A 661 19.07 25.27 2.32
CA TRP A 661 20.44 24.87 2.63
C TRP A 661 20.66 24.95 4.13
N ILE A 662 21.35 23.96 4.70
CA ILE A 662 21.80 23.98 6.10
C ILE A 662 23.33 23.93 6.15
N GLN A 663 23.93 24.66 7.07
CA GLN A 663 25.36 24.60 7.30
C GLN A 663 25.70 23.48 8.29
N THR A 664 26.82 22.80 8.08
CA THR A 664 27.34 21.82 9.04
C THR A 664 27.56 22.43 10.42
N THR A 665 27.27 21.65 11.46
CA THR A 665 27.49 22.01 12.87
C THR A 665 28.75 21.36 13.45
N LEU A 666 29.57 20.71 12.61
CA LEU A 666 30.86 20.19 13.02
C LEU A 666 31.75 21.31 13.60
N PRO A 667 32.68 20.99 14.53
CA PRO A 667 33.49 21.99 15.21
C PRO A 667 34.20 22.95 14.24
N LYS A 668 34.26 24.24 14.57
CA LYS A 668 34.94 25.26 13.76
C LYS A 668 36.41 24.94 13.46
N ALA A 669 37.07 24.16 14.32
CA ALA A 669 38.43 23.69 14.08
C ALA A 669 38.53 22.72 12.88
N MET A 670 37.46 21.97 12.59
CA MET A 670 37.33 21.13 11.40
C MET A 670 36.80 21.91 10.20
N VAL A 671 36.08 23.01 10.46
CA VAL A 671 35.38 23.82 9.47
C VAL A 671 35.86 25.29 9.60
N PRO A 672 37.14 25.61 9.32
CA PRO A 672 37.65 26.97 9.45
C PRO A 672 36.81 27.94 8.62
N GLU A 673 36.46 29.09 9.21
CA GLU A 673 35.77 30.17 8.51
C GLU A 673 36.72 30.78 7.47
N TYR A 674 36.69 30.29 6.24
CA TYR A 674 37.13 31.11 5.12
C TYR A 674 36.15 32.29 5.02
N PRO A 675 36.61 33.55 5.09
CA PRO A 675 35.75 34.69 4.86
C PRO A 675 35.21 34.56 3.45
N VAL A 676 33.89 34.44 3.33
CA VAL A 676 33.20 34.55 2.04
C VAL A 676 33.54 35.94 1.52
N ASN A 677 34.44 36.04 0.54
CA ASN A 677 34.73 37.34 -0.09
C ASN A 677 33.46 37.74 -0.86
N PRO A 678 32.73 38.80 -0.47
CA PRO A 678 31.53 39.21 -1.19
C PRO A 678 31.83 39.69 -2.61
N ASN A 679 33.11 39.90 -2.95
CA ASN A 679 33.61 40.24 -4.29
C ASN A 679 34.36 39.07 -4.95
N ASP A 680 34.18 37.82 -4.50
CA ASP A 680 34.73 36.67 -5.19
C ASP A 680 34.19 36.62 -6.63
N PRO A 681 35.04 36.70 -7.67
CA PRO A 681 34.59 36.65 -9.06
C PRO A 681 33.99 35.28 -9.43
N ASN A 682 34.15 34.24 -8.59
CA ASN A 682 33.56 32.93 -8.79
C ASN A 682 32.93 32.38 -7.49
N PRO A 683 31.77 32.92 -7.04
CA PRO A 683 31.07 32.46 -5.85
C PRO A 683 30.54 31.00 -5.96
N ASN A 684 30.69 30.40 -7.15
CA ASN A 684 30.37 29.00 -7.44
C ASN A 684 31.60 28.07 -7.39
N GLY A 685 32.78 28.55 -7.02
CA GLY A 685 33.98 27.72 -6.87
C GLY A 685 33.83 26.68 -5.74
N ASN A 686 34.40 25.49 -5.90
CA ASN A 686 34.31 24.38 -4.93
C ASN A 686 34.72 24.76 -3.50
N SER A 687 35.60 25.75 -3.33
CA SER A 687 36.05 26.29 -2.03
C SER A 687 34.97 26.98 -1.19
N HIS A 688 33.83 27.36 -1.80
CA HIS A 688 32.66 27.87 -1.05
C HIS A 688 31.84 26.77 -0.40
N TRP A 689 31.79 25.60 -1.04
CA TRP A 689 30.91 24.49 -0.69
C TRP A 689 31.62 23.38 0.10
N ILE A 690 32.94 23.25 -0.06
CA ILE A 690 33.78 22.20 0.52
C ILE A 690 35.00 22.84 1.21
N ILE A 691 35.35 22.32 2.38
CA ILE A 691 36.61 22.66 3.07
C ILE A 691 37.62 21.54 2.82
N TYR A 692 38.76 21.92 2.26
CA TYR A 692 39.91 21.03 2.04
C TYR A 692 40.62 20.76 3.38
N ALA A 693 40.61 19.52 3.84
CA ALA A 693 41.12 19.19 5.17
C ALA A 693 42.59 18.72 5.17
N GLN A 694 43.11 18.11 4.09
CA GLN A 694 44.53 17.69 3.92
C GLN A 694 44.77 17.03 2.55
N ASN A 695 45.98 17.18 1.97
CA ASN A 695 46.52 16.32 0.91
C ASN A 695 47.30 15.16 1.55
N TYR A 696 47.04 13.92 1.15
CA TYR A 696 47.97 12.81 1.43
C TYR A 696 48.72 12.46 0.14
N GLN A 697 50.06 12.39 0.20
CA GLN A 697 50.82 11.65 -0.80
C GLN A 697 50.61 10.16 -0.54
N LEU A 698 50.13 9.42 -1.54
CA LEU A 698 50.14 7.97 -1.53
C LEU A 698 51.60 7.51 -1.35
N LEU A 699 51.87 6.70 -0.33
CA LEU A 699 53.11 5.92 -0.28
C LEU A 699 53.04 4.88 -1.42
N ASP A 700 54.10 4.82 -2.21
CA ASP A 700 54.17 4.25 -3.57
C ASP A 700 53.47 2.90 -3.82
N ASP A 701 52.99 2.79 -5.07
CA ASP A 701 52.78 1.61 -5.92
C ASP A 701 51.89 0.46 -5.41
N VAL A 702 50.59 0.51 -5.76
CA VAL A 702 49.89 -0.48 -6.61
C VAL A 702 48.47 0.07 -6.84
N TYR A 703 48.19 0.68 -7.99
CA TYR A 703 46.93 0.53 -8.74
C TYR A 703 47.09 1.22 -10.10
N ALA A 704 47.50 0.45 -11.10
CA ALA A 704 47.33 0.83 -12.49
C ALA A 704 45.82 0.82 -12.80
N PHE A 705 45.18 1.98 -12.73
CA PHE A 705 43.96 2.20 -13.50
C PHE A 705 44.35 2.21 -14.98
N GLY A 706 44.12 1.09 -15.64
CA GLY A 706 44.22 0.97 -17.09
C GLY A 706 43.26 1.94 -17.76
N ASP A 707 43.84 2.97 -18.36
CA ASP A 707 43.43 3.72 -19.54
C ASP A 707 42.03 4.36 -19.65
N LYS A 708 42.11 5.69 -19.81
CA LYS A 708 41.21 6.62 -20.51
C LYS A 708 39.98 7.13 -19.77
N PHE A 709 40.22 7.98 -18.77
CA PHE A 709 39.52 9.27 -18.74
C PHE A 709 40.36 10.28 -19.51
N ASN A 710 40.12 10.37 -20.82
CA ASN A 710 40.58 11.52 -21.58
C ASN A 710 39.90 12.75 -20.98
N SER A 711 40.72 13.66 -20.46
CA SER A 711 40.40 15.06 -20.29
C SER A 711 40.12 15.68 -21.67
N GLN A 712 38.93 15.45 -22.19
CA GLN A 712 38.31 16.34 -23.16
C GLN A 712 37.06 16.93 -22.52
N THR A 713 37.27 17.94 -21.69
CA THR A 713 36.32 19.03 -21.61
C THR A 713 36.36 19.73 -22.96
N ASP A 714 35.36 19.43 -23.79
CA ASP A 714 35.03 20.21 -24.97
C ASP A 714 34.88 21.68 -24.57
N LEU A 715 35.86 22.46 -25.01
CA LEU A 715 35.70 23.86 -25.35
C LEU A 715 34.78 23.94 -26.56
N LEU A 716 33.50 24.21 -26.37
CA LEU A 716 32.56 24.77 -27.36
C LEU A 716 31.58 25.64 -26.55
N GLU A 717 31.89 26.92 -26.39
CA GLU A 717 31.54 28.03 -27.30
C GLU A 717 30.28 28.77 -26.84
N ASN A 718 30.51 30.03 -26.50
CA ASN A 718 29.57 31.13 -26.26
C ASN A 718 28.30 31.07 -27.12
N THR A 719 27.13 31.37 -26.54
CA THR A 719 26.30 32.53 -26.95
C THR A 719 25.08 32.76 -26.04
N ILE A 720 25.03 34.02 -25.53
CA ILE A 720 23.90 34.80 -24.97
C ILE A 720 23.35 34.39 -23.60
#